data_AF-Q55GB2-F1
#
_entry.id   AF-Q55GB2-F1
#
_cell.length_a   1.000
_cell.length_b   1.000
_cell.length_c   1.000
_cell.angle_alpha   90.00
_cell.angle_beta   90.00
_cell.angle_gamma   90.00
#
_symmetry.space_group_name_H-M   'P 1'
#
loop_
_entity.id
_entity.type
_entity.pdbx_description
1 polymer ?
#
loop_
_entity_poly.entity_id
_entity_poly.type
_entity_poly.pdbx_seq_one_letter_code
_entity_poly.pdbx_strand_id
1 'polypeptide(L)'
;MDINYKLFKEVFDNKYLLKKIYKFVKIINKEKQGNCLTIQKTKLYDFNGLPISTTLLDFNEFITPINRRGYGEATLSWIFTTKNYELLKDKIKINFQWDEYEISNYLILRELIITLHTIIEDGDQLLEKFYKSNSSRLKTYHYSHKGTYFKSFGILPFSILTQNPYFVKLIFNDYLSSSSSTTQNNNNIDIEKDLKDFFKISLKLGNLEIIKLLFNSFQLKFNDDDDYEKLLYYSLLSDNRDNVVTFLLDEIGYKSNDPLFPQSLVRSIFVEFNTYIMKLEFNIFKKLISSNNNLIKSLKINDQPFEEFISLLLNEISPLSLKDSNEISPFNQFLNYFKSLVFVGINNNNNNLSNNISTTIFELIFKKINKLIEYNNNYNTINNNKEKEIDKDYKNSNNFIKKLISKYSSHEKLLEINFNNFDFEREIKRIFIFDFLKRINGFENDMDWQHRIVCLIIQFYSEYKEYDKIKKEFFNNKNEILNKYKLTNHSLFRIILNCSKINYDSILFGMLNQLFPGFDDGSLLELDEEFDYNIPLNCYKEFSIKQKLNFLGTLYNINSGFSTENERIQVLKSVIQDSDLNVTIEFMNELGIFIKNNNQNYFLNGGIKKQLNSMLLINNPTLFKYFFNNFNNLFTDWGSKQVYSNFIEKDNLELVKFCFDNIGCKGINSYINYSKSLKTAKYLYEELGFKFNNQSLQKFSETNDWDLINYTFNKIIITNNLILSTNHDHQMASIQLIISNNLERNYKFDKFLESKILNGILKPDQIEFTCWNHNDPLSIPRGKSYFNYIYDINSVFSTLSIDNIKRFLKDYQLYPRRTVYDCQYSLVTNHEINQFIKSFSDYKMNCNKTNSNGKIYKNIDFILEFIRLNI
;
A
#
# COMPACT_ATOMS: atom_id res chain seq x y z
N MET A 1 -54.27 2.32 -1.63
CA MET A 1 -54.22 3.74 -2.06
C MET A 1 -52.76 4.14 -2.04
N ASP A 2 -52.23 4.57 -3.18
CA ASP A 2 -50.82 4.92 -3.36
C ASP A 2 -50.40 6.00 -2.34
N ILE A 3 -49.28 5.84 -1.63
CA ILE A 3 -48.75 6.85 -0.69
C ILE A 3 -48.59 8.20 -1.42
N ASN A 4 -48.25 8.15 -2.71
CA ASN A 4 -48.24 9.32 -3.58
C ASN A 4 -49.62 9.98 -3.66
N TYR A 5 -50.72 9.22 -3.71
CA TYR A 5 -52.06 9.80 -3.79
C TYR A 5 -52.47 10.56 -2.52
N LYS A 6 -52.04 10.09 -1.33
CA LYS A 6 -52.35 10.79 -0.06
C LYS A 6 -51.59 12.12 0.04
N LEU A 7 -50.29 12.10 -0.28
CA LEU A 7 -49.43 13.30 -0.28
C LEU A 7 -49.88 14.32 -1.33
N PHE A 8 -50.22 13.89 -2.55
CA PHE A 8 -50.72 14.80 -3.59
C PHE A 8 -52.10 15.39 -3.26
N LYS A 9 -52.95 14.66 -2.53
CA LYS A 9 -54.28 15.15 -2.12
C LYS A 9 -54.19 16.23 -1.04
N GLU A 10 -53.18 16.17 -0.17
CA GLU A 10 -52.93 17.23 0.83
C GLU A 10 -52.42 18.53 0.19
N VAL A 11 -51.70 18.46 -0.94
CA VAL A 11 -51.15 19.65 -1.61
C VAL A 11 -52.11 20.26 -2.63
N PHE A 12 -52.90 19.44 -3.34
CA PHE A 12 -53.77 19.91 -4.42
C PHE A 12 -55.21 19.48 -4.17
N ASP A 13 -56.01 20.33 -3.51
CA ASP A 13 -57.44 20.09 -3.23
C ASP A 13 -58.34 20.23 -4.47
N ASN A 14 -57.83 19.87 -5.65
CA ASN A 14 -58.55 19.91 -6.91
C ASN A 14 -58.36 18.60 -7.67
N LYS A 15 -59.38 17.74 -7.61
CA LYS A 15 -59.40 16.39 -8.20
C LYS A 15 -59.08 16.40 -9.71
N TYR A 16 -59.47 17.46 -10.43
CA TYR A 16 -59.19 17.61 -11.87
C TYR A 16 -57.73 18.01 -12.11
N LEU A 17 -57.22 19.00 -11.36
CA LEU A 17 -55.82 19.44 -11.43
C LEU A 17 -54.87 18.27 -11.08
N LEU A 18 -55.22 17.49 -10.07
CA LEU A 18 -54.47 16.31 -9.61
C LEU A 18 -54.38 15.25 -10.71
N LYS A 19 -55.48 15.02 -11.47
CA LYS A 19 -55.49 14.11 -12.64
C LYS A 19 -54.64 14.65 -13.80
N LYS A 20 -54.64 15.97 -14.04
CA LYS A 20 -53.81 16.62 -15.07
C LYS A 20 -52.32 16.59 -14.71
N ILE A 21 -51.95 16.97 -13.48
CA ILE A 21 -50.56 16.93 -12.99
C ILE A 21 -50.05 15.50 -13.02
N TYR A 22 -50.83 14.53 -12.55
CA TYR A 22 -50.45 13.11 -12.62
C TYR A 22 -50.23 12.63 -14.07
N LYS A 23 -51.11 13.00 -15.01
CA LYS A 23 -50.90 12.71 -16.45
C LYS A 23 -49.65 13.40 -17.00
N PHE A 24 -49.41 14.67 -16.63
CA PHE A 24 -48.28 15.46 -17.11
C PHE A 24 -46.94 14.91 -16.60
N VAL A 25 -46.87 14.57 -15.31
CA VAL A 25 -45.71 13.89 -14.70
C VAL A 25 -45.49 12.52 -15.35
N LYS A 26 -46.55 11.77 -15.65
CA LYS A 26 -46.46 10.48 -16.35
C LYS A 26 -45.95 10.61 -17.79
N ILE A 27 -46.29 11.70 -18.50
CA ILE A 27 -45.78 12.01 -19.85
C ILE A 27 -44.31 12.43 -19.80
N ILE A 28 -43.95 13.37 -18.92
CA ILE A 28 -42.56 13.81 -18.73
C ILE A 28 -41.66 12.62 -18.34
N ASN A 29 -42.16 11.71 -17.50
CA ASN A 29 -41.42 10.51 -17.12
C ASN A 29 -41.28 9.51 -18.28
N LYS A 30 -42.21 9.47 -19.26
CA LYS A 30 -42.09 8.64 -20.47
C LYS A 30 -41.15 9.25 -21.51
N GLU A 31 -41.22 10.56 -21.74
CA GLU A 31 -40.45 11.22 -22.80
C GLU A 31 -38.96 11.38 -22.45
N LYS A 32 -38.60 11.46 -21.16
CA LYS A 32 -37.20 11.56 -20.73
C LYS A 32 -36.46 10.23 -20.56
N GLN A 33 -37.13 9.09 -20.73
CA GLN A 33 -36.48 7.77 -20.70
C GLN A 33 -35.61 7.48 -21.94
N GLY A 34 -35.60 8.36 -22.95
CA GLY A 34 -34.98 8.09 -24.24
C GLY A 34 -33.54 8.58 -24.48
N ASN A 35 -32.95 9.48 -23.68
CA ASN A 35 -31.66 10.10 -24.04
C ASN A 35 -30.86 10.62 -22.82
N CYS A 36 -29.52 10.47 -22.88
CA CYS A 36 -28.46 11.00 -21.98
C CYS A 36 -28.17 10.20 -20.70
N LEU A 37 -26.92 9.95 -20.25
CA LEU A 37 -25.56 10.29 -20.66
C LEU A 37 -24.63 9.33 -19.87
N THR A 38 -23.56 8.81 -20.48
CA THR A 38 -22.51 8.02 -19.83
C THR A 38 -21.63 8.91 -18.93
N ILE A 39 -21.58 8.66 -17.62
CA ILE A 39 -20.63 9.32 -16.70
C ILE A 39 -19.51 8.34 -16.33
N GLN A 40 -18.27 8.79 -16.46
CA GLN A 40 -17.03 8.03 -16.20
C GLN A 40 -16.81 7.75 -14.71
N LYS A 41 -16.30 6.54 -14.41
CA LYS A 41 -15.91 6.05 -13.07
C LYS A 41 -14.90 7.00 -12.39
N THR A 42 -15.29 7.60 -11.27
CA THR A 42 -14.37 8.27 -10.31
C THR A 42 -13.87 7.24 -9.30
N LYS A 43 -12.56 7.24 -9.02
CA LYS A 43 -11.92 6.38 -8.00
C LYS A 43 -12.24 6.91 -6.60
N LEU A 44 -12.76 6.06 -5.71
CA LEU A 44 -12.91 6.38 -4.28
C LEU A 44 -11.69 5.88 -3.51
N TYR A 45 -11.22 6.69 -2.57
CA TYR A 45 -10.09 6.42 -1.66
C TYR A 45 -10.60 6.41 -0.21
N ASP A 46 -10.02 5.59 0.66
CA ASP A 46 -10.32 5.60 2.10
C ASP A 46 -9.66 6.81 2.81
N PHE A 47 -9.87 6.95 4.14
CA PHE A 47 -9.26 8.01 4.95
C PHE A 47 -7.71 8.01 4.91
N ASN A 48 -7.09 6.93 4.42
CA ASN A 48 -5.64 6.81 4.28
C ASN A 48 -5.17 7.04 2.82
N GLY A 49 -6.05 7.44 1.90
CA GLY A 49 -5.70 7.63 0.49
C GLY A 49 -5.47 6.33 -0.28
N LEU A 50 -5.89 5.17 0.24
CA LEU A 50 -5.81 3.89 -0.46
C LEU A 50 -7.07 3.66 -1.31
N PRO A 51 -6.94 3.23 -2.57
CA PRO A 51 -8.10 2.92 -3.41
C PRO A 51 -8.90 1.79 -2.76
N ILE A 52 -10.17 2.04 -2.49
CA ILE A 52 -11.06 1.05 -1.85
C ILE A 52 -11.19 -0.12 -2.81
N SER A 53 -10.66 -1.28 -2.42
CA SER A 53 -10.80 -2.53 -3.16
C SER A 53 -12.28 -2.82 -3.41
N THR A 54 -12.70 -2.74 -4.68
CA THR A 54 -14.07 -2.86 -5.16
C THR A 54 -14.69 -4.26 -5.01
N THR A 55 -14.15 -5.13 -4.18
CA THR A 55 -14.55 -6.55 -4.06
C THR A 55 -15.60 -6.83 -2.98
N LEU A 56 -16.07 -5.83 -2.23
CA LEU A 56 -17.06 -6.03 -1.15
C LEU A 56 -18.35 -5.19 -1.27
N LEU A 57 -18.52 -4.45 -2.36
CA LEU A 57 -19.80 -3.87 -2.72
C LEU A 57 -20.34 -4.68 -3.89
N ASP A 58 -21.50 -5.30 -3.71
CA ASP A 58 -22.23 -5.91 -4.80
C ASP A 58 -22.60 -4.80 -5.79
N PHE A 59 -21.72 -4.59 -6.77
CA PHE A 59 -21.75 -3.44 -7.69
C PHE A 59 -22.97 -3.47 -8.63
N ASN A 60 -23.75 -4.55 -8.62
CA ASN A 60 -24.96 -4.65 -9.42
C ASN A 60 -26.05 -3.65 -8.99
N GLU A 61 -26.09 -3.21 -7.73
CA GLU A 61 -26.99 -2.11 -7.35
C GLU A 61 -26.44 -0.73 -7.71
N PHE A 62 -25.12 -0.53 -7.67
CA PHE A 62 -24.48 0.76 -7.95
C PHE A 62 -24.39 1.14 -9.44
N ILE A 63 -24.55 0.16 -10.34
CA ILE A 63 -24.53 0.40 -11.79
C ILE A 63 -25.95 0.54 -12.37
N THR A 64 -27.00 0.47 -11.54
CA THR A 64 -28.31 0.89 -12.05
C THR A 64 -28.19 2.36 -12.46
N PRO A 65 -28.47 2.71 -13.75
CA PRO A 65 -28.54 4.10 -14.16
C PRO A 65 -29.41 4.81 -13.15
N ILE A 66 -29.11 6.08 -12.83
CA ILE A 66 -29.82 6.92 -11.85
C ILE A 66 -31.30 6.99 -12.24
N ASN A 67 -31.98 5.88 -12.01
CA ASN A 67 -33.33 5.60 -12.35
C ASN A 67 -34.06 6.28 -11.23
N ARG A 68 -34.98 7.16 -11.61
CA ARG A 68 -35.90 7.78 -10.67
C ARG A 68 -36.58 6.64 -9.91
N ARG A 69 -36.16 6.42 -8.66
CA ARG A 69 -36.82 5.49 -7.75
C ARG A 69 -38.08 6.18 -7.24
N GLY A 70 -39.20 5.45 -7.17
CA GLY A 70 -40.38 5.96 -6.50
C GLY A 70 -40.07 6.29 -5.03
N TYR A 71 -40.91 7.11 -4.37
CA TYR A 71 -40.73 7.45 -2.96
C TYR A 71 -40.52 6.19 -2.09
N GLY A 72 -41.29 5.12 -2.32
CA GLY A 72 -41.14 3.84 -1.62
C GLY A 72 -39.87 3.05 -1.95
N GLU A 73 -39.28 3.25 -3.13
CA GLU A 73 -38.13 2.47 -3.65
C GLU A 73 -36.78 3.13 -3.36
N ALA A 74 -36.78 4.42 -3.02
CA ALA A 74 -35.57 5.19 -2.75
C ALA A 74 -34.87 4.68 -1.48
N THR A 75 -33.82 3.88 -1.65
CA THR A 75 -33.01 3.32 -0.56
C THR A 75 -32.12 4.38 0.10
N LEU A 76 -31.65 4.15 1.33
CA LEU A 76 -30.64 5.00 1.99
C LEU A 76 -29.40 5.16 1.12
N SER A 77 -28.92 4.06 0.52
CA SER A 77 -27.79 4.08 -0.42
C SER A 77 -28.06 5.02 -1.61
N TRP A 78 -29.25 4.94 -2.21
CA TRP A 78 -29.63 5.81 -3.32
C TRP A 78 -29.74 7.28 -2.88
N ILE A 79 -30.30 7.55 -1.71
CA ILE A 79 -30.41 8.90 -1.14
C ILE A 79 -29.04 9.53 -0.91
N PHE A 80 -28.09 8.81 -0.31
CA PHE A 80 -26.73 9.32 -0.10
C PHE A 80 -25.98 9.51 -1.42
N THR A 81 -26.09 8.55 -2.33
CA THR A 81 -25.44 8.62 -3.66
C THR A 81 -25.96 9.80 -4.49
N THR A 82 -27.24 10.15 -4.35
CA THR A 82 -27.86 11.28 -5.06
C THR A 82 -27.92 12.57 -4.24
N LYS A 83 -27.43 12.56 -2.99
CA LYS A 83 -27.51 13.67 -2.02
C LYS A 83 -28.93 14.23 -1.82
N ASN A 84 -29.95 13.37 -1.91
CA ASN A 84 -31.35 13.77 -1.81
C ASN A 84 -31.82 13.85 -0.35
N TYR A 85 -31.20 14.72 0.44
CA TYR A 85 -31.42 14.81 1.88
C TYR A 85 -32.82 15.31 2.26
N GLU A 86 -33.51 16.05 1.40
CA GLU A 86 -34.91 16.42 1.64
C GLU A 86 -35.83 15.18 1.63
N LEU A 87 -35.61 14.24 0.71
CA LEU A 87 -36.34 12.96 0.72
C LEU A 87 -36.04 12.14 1.99
N LEU A 88 -34.81 12.20 2.49
CA LEU A 88 -34.43 11.57 3.76
C LEU A 88 -35.22 12.19 4.92
N LYS A 89 -35.24 13.52 5.02
CA LYS A 89 -36.02 14.25 6.03
C LYS A 89 -37.49 13.84 5.97
N ASP A 90 -38.07 13.83 4.78
CA ASP A 90 -39.48 13.48 4.58
C ASP A 90 -39.79 12.05 5.03
N LYS A 91 -38.96 11.08 4.63
CA LYS A 91 -39.12 9.68 5.04
C LYS A 91 -39.03 9.51 6.56
N ILE A 92 -38.10 10.18 7.20
CA ILE A 92 -37.97 10.14 8.67
C ILE A 92 -39.18 10.82 9.33
N LYS A 93 -39.66 11.95 8.81
CA LYS A 93 -40.82 12.67 9.36
C LYS A 93 -42.10 11.81 9.36
N ILE A 94 -42.27 10.91 8.39
CA ILE A 94 -43.41 10.00 8.30
C ILE A 94 -43.18 8.63 8.97
N ASN A 95 -42.12 8.49 9.79
CA ASN A 95 -41.75 7.23 10.46
C ASN A 95 -41.51 6.06 9.48
N PHE A 96 -40.86 6.32 8.35
CA PHE A 96 -40.52 5.27 7.38
C PHE A 96 -39.58 4.23 8.01
N GLN A 97 -39.92 2.94 7.86
CA GLN A 97 -39.11 1.82 8.31
C GLN A 97 -38.22 1.32 7.17
N TRP A 98 -36.91 1.47 7.33
CA TRP A 98 -35.91 1.11 6.33
C TRP A 98 -35.61 -0.38 6.34
N ASP A 99 -35.26 -0.95 5.20
CA ASP A 99 -35.01 -2.39 5.09
C ASP A 99 -33.81 -2.81 5.97
N GLU A 100 -33.87 -4.03 6.49
CA GLU A 100 -32.86 -4.72 7.31
C GLU A 100 -31.46 -4.60 6.68
N TYR A 101 -31.37 -4.77 5.37
CA TYR A 101 -30.11 -4.65 4.64
C TYR A 101 -29.52 -3.22 4.69
N GLU A 102 -30.37 -2.20 4.64
CA GLU A 102 -29.92 -0.80 4.63
C GLU A 102 -29.41 -0.36 6.00
N ILE A 103 -30.13 -0.75 7.06
CA ILE A 103 -29.80 -0.38 8.44
C ILE A 103 -28.71 -1.27 9.06
N SER A 104 -28.43 -2.44 8.49
CA SER A 104 -27.30 -3.30 8.91
C SER A 104 -25.96 -2.87 8.29
N ASN A 105 -25.98 -2.03 7.25
CA ASN A 105 -24.76 -1.52 6.63
C ASN A 105 -24.14 -0.39 7.47
N TYR A 106 -23.01 -0.67 8.13
CA TYR A 106 -22.27 0.26 8.99
C TYR A 106 -22.00 1.62 8.32
N LEU A 107 -21.55 1.63 7.06
CA LEU A 107 -21.16 2.86 6.37
C LEU A 107 -22.38 3.72 6.08
N ILE A 108 -23.46 3.12 5.60
CA ILE A 108 -24.71 3.82 5.29
C ILE A 108 -25.32 4.40 6.57
N LEU A 109 -25.37 3.61 7.66
CA LEU A 109 -25.95 4.05 8.92
C LEU A 109 -25.10 5.15 9.58
N ARG A 110 -23.76 5.05 9.51
CA ARG A 110 -22.87 6.10 10.03
C ARG A 110 -23.05 7.39 9.23
N GLU A 111 -23.10 7.31 7.91
CA GLU A 111 -23.34 8.47 7.03
C GLU A 111 -24.70 9.12 7.30
N LEU A 112 -25.73 8.31 7.61
CA LEU A 112 -27.03 8.80 8.03
C LEU A 112 -26.96 9.63 9.30
N ILE A 113 -26.29 9.11 10.33
CA ILE A 113 -26.19 9.80 11.63
C ILE A 113 -25.39 11.09 11.50
N ILE A 114 -24.29 11.07 10.74
CA ILE A 114 -23.49 12.27 10.47
C ILE A 114 -24.30 13.28 9.65
N THR A 115 -24.96 12.86 8.59
CA THR A 115 -25.78 13.73 7.72
C THR A 115 -26.91 14.38 8.52
N LEU A 116 -27.63 13.61 9.33
CA LEU A 116 -28.69 14.15 10.16
C LEU A 116 -28.14 15.21 11.11
N HIS A 117 -27.04 14.94 11.81
CA HIS A 117 -26.49 15.85 12.80
C HIS A 117 -25.83 17.11 12.22
N THR A 118 -25.19 17.00 11.05
CA THR A 118 -24.32 18.07 10.52
C THR A 118 -24.89 18.84 9.34
N ILE A 119 -25.75 18.23 8.52
CA ILE A 119 -26.23 18.82 7.26
C ILE A 119 -27.68 19.28 7.40
N ILE A 120 -28.46 18.57 8.20
CA ILE A 120 -29.91 18.75 8.27
C ILE A 120 -30.27 19.61 9.49
N GLU A 121 -30.92 20.74 9.24
CA GLU A 121 -31.60 21.51 10.29
C GLU A 121 -32.64 20.62 11.02
N ASP A 122 -32.72 20.74 12.34
CA ASP A 122 -33.46 19.82 13.24
C ASP A 122 -32.95 18.36 13.22
N GLY A 123 -31.68 18.18 12.85
CA GLY A 123 -30.98 16.90 12.75
C GLY A 123 -31.21 15.95 13.92
N ASP A 124 -31.07 16.45 15.14
CA ASP A 124 -31.20 15.66 16.37
C ASP A 124 -32.64 15.15 16.60
N GLN A 125 -33.65 15.96 16.29
CA GLN A 125 -35.06 15.54 16.37
C GLN A 125 -35.40 14.48 15.32
N LEU A 126 -34.85 14.63 14.10
CA LEU A 126 -35.00 13.64 13.04
C LEU A 126 -34.26 12.36 13.37
N LEU A 127 -33.06 12.45 13.97
CA LEU A 127 -32.32 11.28 14.43
C LEU A 127 -33.06 10.50 15.52
N GLU A 128 -33.68 11.21 16.47
CA GLU A 128 -34.55 10.58 17.47
C GLU A 128 -35.76 9.89 16.84
N LYS A 129 -36.43 10.51 15.87
CA LYS A 129 -37.54 9.90 15.13
C LYS A 129 -37.10 8.68 14.31
N PHE A 130 -35.96 8.77 13.63
CA PHE A 130 -35.38 7.66 12.87
C PHE A 130 -35.10 6.48 13.79
N TYR A 131 -34.44 6.73 14.92
CA TYR A 131 -34.14 5.70 15.91
C TYR A 131 -35.41 5.05 16.45
N LYS A 132 -36.38 5.85 16.92
CA LYS A 132 -37.65 5.33 17.45
C LYS A 132 -38.41 4.47 16.43
N SER A 133 -38.39 4.87 15.16
CA SER A 133 -39.08 4.14 14.08
C SER A 133 -38.40 2.82 13.70
N ASN A 134 -37.09 2.69 13.94
CA ASN A 134 -36.28 1.55 13.54
C ASN A 134 -35.61 0.82 14.73
N SER A 135 -35.98 1.14 15.98
CA SER A 135 -35.26 0.75 17.19
C SER A 135 -35.18 -0.75 17.37
N SER A 136 -36.28 -1.48 17.12
CA SER A 136 -36.32 -2.94 17.21
C SER A 136 -35.28 -3.59 16.30
N ARG A 137 -35.18 -3.11 15.06
CA ARG A 137 -34.24 -3.62 14.06
C ARG A 137 -32.80 -3.21 14.37
N LEU A 138 -32.58 -1.94 14.72
CA LEU A 138 -31.24 -1.43 15.09
C LEU A 138 -30.66 -2.18 16.29
N LYS A 139 -31.49 -2.59 17.26
CA LYS A 139 -31.06 -3.36 18.44
C LYS A 139 -30.73 -4.83 18.14
N THR A 140 -31.30 -5.41 17.08
CA THR A 140 -31.05 -6.82 16.72
C THR A 140 -29.81 -7.00 15.85
N TYR A 141 -29.28 -5.94 15.22
CA TYR A 141 -28.09 -6.06 14.39
C TYR A 141 -26.79 -6.07 15.19
N HIS A 142 -25.91 -6.94 14.73
CA HIS A 142 -24.48 -6.88 14.99
C HIS A 142 -23.79 -6.30 13.77
N TYR A 143 -23.28 -5.08 13.92
CA TYR A 143 -22.50 -4.40 12.90
C TYR A 143 -21.11 -5.01 12.81
N SER A 144 -20.54 -5.07 11.61
CA SER A 144 -19.14 -5.42 11.41
C SER A 144 -18.52 -4.46 10.39
N HIS A 145 -17.30 -4.02 10.64
CA HIS A 145 -16.56 -3.17 9.71
C HIS A 145 -15.07 -3.49 9.82
N LYS A 146 -14.42 -3.80 8.68
CA LYS A 146 -13.01 -4.20 8.66
C LYS A 146 -12.07 -3.12 9.22
N GLY A 147 -12.47 -1.85 9.17
CA GLY A 147 -11.72 -0.74 9.77
C GLY A 147 -11.98 -0.51 11.27
N THR A 148 -12.86 -1.30 11.89
CA THR A 148 -13.09 -1.24 13.34
C THR A 148 -12.40 -2.42 14.01
N TYR A 149 -11.95 -2.25 15.26
CA TYR A 149 -11.33 -3.33 16.06
C TYR A 149 -12.31 -4.45 16.46
N PHE A 150 -13.58 -4.31 16.11
CA PHE A 150 -14.65 -5.23 16.49
C PHE A 150 -15.00 -6.15 15.32
N LYS A 151 -14.91 -7.47 15.53
CA LYS A 151 -15.44 -8.46 14.58
C LYS A 151 -16.95 -8.29 14.39
N SER A 152 -17.65 -7.99 15.47
CA SER A 152 -19.09 -7.72 15.51
C SER A 152 -19.41 -6.87 16.73
N PHE A 153 -20.28 -5.88 16.61
CA PHE A 153 -20.63 -4.98 17.71
C PHE A 153 -22.09 -4.52 17.61
N GLY A 154 -22.75 -4.35 18.76
CA GLY A 154 -24.14 -3.91 18.81
C GLY A 154 -24.32 -2.40 18.59
N ILE A 155 -25.56 -1.92 18.71
CA ILE A 155 -25.91 -0.50 18.49
C ILE A 155 -25.18 0.48 19.44
N LEU A 156 -24.84 0.04 20.66
CA LEU A 156 -24.19 0.89 21.64
C LEU A 156 -22.74 1.25 21.26
N PRO A 157 -21.83 0.27 21.04
CA PRO A 157 -20.51 0.58 20.48
C PRO A 157 -20.58 1.27 19.12
N PHE A 158 -21.58 0.94 18.29
CA PHE A 158 -21.81 1.67 17.03
C PHE A 158 -22.10 3.16 17.27
N SER A 159 -22.92 3.49 18.26
CA SER A 159 -23.22 4.89 18.59
C SER A 159 -21.96 5.69 18.96
N ILE A 160 -21.02 5.08 19.69
CA ILE A 160 -19.74 5.71 20.03
C ILE A 160 -18.87 5.92 18.79
N LEU A 161 -18.84 4.93 17.88
CA LEU A 161 -18.11 5.01 16.60
C LEU A 161 -18.68 6.07 15.64
N THR A 162 -19.92 6.51 15.84
CA THR A 162 -20.49 7.63 15.06
C THR A 162 -19.92 8.98 15.49
N GLN A 163 -19.25 9.06 16.64
CA GLN A 163 -18.77 10.29 17.27
C GLN A 163 -19.83 11.39 17.43
N ASN A 164 -21.11 10.99 17.56
CA ASN A 164 -22.23 11.89 17.80
C ASN A 164 -22.71 11.78 19.27
N PRO A 165 -22.43 12.76 20.15
CA PRO A 165 -22.83 12.74 21.55
C PRO A 165 -24.35 12.62 21.76
N TYR A 166 -25.17 13.23 20.89
CA TYR A 166 -26.63 13.14 20.96
C TYR A 166 -27.11 11.73 20.66
N PHE A 167 -26.56 11.09 19.62
CA PHE A 167 -26.91 9.71 19.28
C PHE A 167 -26.50 8.75 20.40
N VAL A 168 -25.29 8.92 20.95
CA VAL A 168 -24.80 8.15 22.10
C VAL A 168 -25.77 8.29 23.28
N LYS A 169 -26.15 9.53 23.64
CA LYS A 169 -27.13 9.80 24.70
C LYS A 169 -28.50 9.14 24.43
N LEU A 170 -28.96 9.16 23.19
CA LEU A 170 -30.22 8.53 22.78
C LEU A 170 -30.19 7.02 22.97
N ILE A 171 -29.16 6.34 22.46
CA ILE A 171 -28.99 4.89 22.62
C ILE A 171 -28.82 4.53 24.10
N PHE A 172 -28.08 5.33 24.86
CA PHE A 172 -27.87 5.11 26.28
C PHE A 172 -29.14 5.24 27.11
N ASN A 173 -29.96 6.26 26.87
CA ASN A 173 -31.23 6.43 27.58
C ASN A 173 -32.16 5.22 27.35
N ASP A 174 -32.17 4.68 26.14
CA ASP A 174 -32.93 3.47 25.83
C ASP A 174 -32.34 2.24 26.53
N TYR A 175 -31.02 2.11 26.58
CA TYR A 175 -30.33 1.05 27.31
C TYR A 175 -30.65 1.08 28.82
N LEU A 176 -30.55 2.24 29.46
CA LEU A 176 -30.90 2.43 30.88
C LEU A 176 -32.38 2.18 31.16
N SER A 177 -33.26 2.57 30.23
CA SER A 177 -34.69 2.29 30.34
C SER A 177 -34.95 0.79 30.30
N SER A 178 -34.25 0.05 29.45
CA SER A 178 -34.40 -1.41 29.34
C SER A 178 -33.84 -2.17 30.56
N SER A 179 -32.69 -1.75 31.12
CA SER A 179 -32.07 -2.44 32.26
C SER A 179 -32.88 -2.32 33.55
N SER A 180 -33.62 -1.22 33.72
CA SER A 180 -34.51 -1.02 34.88
C SER A 180 -35.65 -2.05 34.98
N SER A 181 -36.01 -2.69 33.86
CA SER A 181 -37.14 -3.65 33.82
C SER A 181 -36.73 -5.10 34.13
N THR A 182 -35.46 -5.46 33.94
CA THR A 182 -34.93 -6.80 34.20
C THR A 182 -34.36 -6.88 35.61
N THR A 183 -35.22 -7.24 36.55
CA THR A 183 -34.85 -7.57 37.93
C THR A 183 -33.84 -8.73 38.00
N GLN A 184 -32.61 -8.40 38.41
CA GLN A 184 -31.81 -9.11 39.44
C GLN A 184 -31.10 -10.45 39.19
N ASN A 185 -30.85 -10.96 37.98
CA ASN A 185 -30.05 -12.20 37.84
C ASN A 185 -28.83 -12.08 36.93
N ASN A 186 -27.63 -12.13 37.56
CA ASN A 186 -26.26 -12.38 37.05
C ASN A 186 -25.68 -11.54 35.89
N ASN A 187 -26.45 -10.75 35.15
CA ASN A 187 -25.92 -10.05 33.96
C ASN A 187 -25.19 -8.71 34.25
N ASN A 188 -25.12 -8.25 35.50
CA ASN A 188 -24.52 -6.94 35.80
C ASN A 188 -23.00 -6.87 35.58
N ILE A 189 -22.28 -7.99 35.75
CA ILE A 189 -20.81 -8.01 35.64
C ILE A 189 -20.35 -7.73 34.20
N ASP A 190 -21.10 -8.21 33.20
CA ASP A 190 -20.75 -7.98 31.80
C ASP A 190 -21.00 -6.54 31.36
N ILE A 191 -22.00 -5.85 31.95
CA ILE A 191 -22.33 -4.46 31.58
C ILE A 191 -21.21 -3.50 31.99
N GLU A 192 -20.69 -3.58 33.21
CA GLU A 192 -19.61 -2.67 33.64
C GLU A 192 -18.34 -2.90 32.81
N LYS A 193 -18.02 -4.16 32.53
CA LYS A 193 -16.87 -4.52 31.67
C LYS A 193 -17.03 -3.96 30.26
N ASP A 194 -18.19 -4.17 29.63
CA ASP A 194 -18.50 -3.64 28.30
C ASP A 194 -18.43 -2.10 28.29
N LEU A 195 -18.97 -1.44 29.31
CA LEU A 195 -18.91 0.02 29.44
C LEU A 195 -17.47 0.54 29.60
N LYS A 196 -16.62 -0.16 30.35
CA LYS A 196 -15.18 0.17 30.46
C LYS A 196 -14.48 0.01 29.12
N ASP A 197 -14.81 -1.03 28.34
CA ASP A 197 -14.26 -1.22 27.01
C ASP A 197 -14.76 -0.15 26.03
N PHE A 198 -16.03 0.24 26.12
CA PHE A 198 -16.60 1.36 25.38
C PHE A 198 -15.96 2.71 25.74
N PHE A 199 -15.66 2.91 27.02
CA PHE A 199 -14.92 4.07 27.48
C PHE A 199 -13.50 4.11 26.89
N LYS A 200 -12.78 2.98 26.90
CA LYS A 200 -11.45 2.85 26.27
C LYS A 200 -11.49 3.20 24.76
N ILE A 201 -12.50 2.74 24.02
CA ILE A 201 -12.71 3.15 22.62
C ILE A 201 -12.94 4.66 22.51
N SER A 202 -13.78 5.22 23.38
CA SER A 202 -14.10 6.66 23.32
C SER A 202 -12.86 7.54 23.55
N LEU A 203 -11.95 7.13 24.46
CA LEU A 203 -10.67 7.79 24.68
C LEU A 203 -9.83 7.82 23.40
N LYS A 204 -9.76 6.69 22.70
CA LYS A 204 -9.07 6.59 21.41
C LYS A 204 -9.70 7.46 20.33
N LEU A 205 -11.03 7.52 20.28
CA LEU A 205 -11.73 8.34 19.29
C LEU A 205 -11.60 9.85 19.53
N GLY A 206 -11.35 10.28 20.78
CA GLY A 206 -11.05 11.68 21.09
C GLY A 206 -12.20 12.64 21.24
N ASN A 207 -13.45 12.17 21.14
CA ASN A 207 -14.61 13.03 21.33
C ASN A 207 -14.83 13.24 22.84
N LEU A 208 -14.35 14.38 23.35
CA LEU A 208 -14.37 14.71 24.77
C LEU A 208 -15.79 14.75 25.36
N GLU A 209 -16.80 15.14 24.58
CA GLU A 209 -18.19 15.14 25.03
C GLU A 209 -18.71 13.72 25.27
N ILE A 210 -18.41 12.77 24.38
CA ILE A 210 -18.77 11.36 24.56
C ILE A 210 -18.01 10.76 25.75
N ILE A 211 -16.71 11.04 25.88
CA ILE A 211 -15.89 10.57 27.01
C ILE A 211 -16.50 11.08 28.32
N LYS A 212 -16.80 12.38 28.43
CA LYS A 212 -17.45 12.97 29.60
C LYS A 212 -18.84 12.39 29.86
N LEU A 213 -19.64 12.20 28.81
CA LEU A 213 -20.97 11.60 28.91
C LEU A 213 -20.89 10.19 29.49
N LEU A 214 -19.99 9.34 28.97
CA LEU A 214 -19.77 7.97 29.44
C LEU A 214 -19.30 7.95 30.90
N PHE A 215 -18.25 8.71 31.21
CA PHE A 215 -17.68 8.73 32.56
C PHE A 215 -18.69 9.20 33.61
N ASN A 216 -19.36 10.33 33.35
CA ASN A 216 -20.28 10.95 34.30
C ASN A 216 -21.60 10.18 34.42
N SER A 217 -22.13 9.62 33.32
CA SER A 217 -23.42 8.93 33.36
C SER A 217 -23.32 7.57 34.05
N PHE A 218 -22.17 6.89 33.95
CA PHE A 218 -21.98 5.54 34.54
C PHE A 218 -21.20 5.52 35.85
N GLN A 219 -20.64 6.66 36.25
CA GLN A 219 -19.76 6.73 37.42
C GLN A 219 -18.67 5.65 37.37
N LEU A 220 -18.05 5.48 36.19
CA LEU A 220 -17.07 4.42 35.95
C LEU A 220 -15.93 4.52 36.96
N LYS A 221 -15.69 3.43 37.70
CA LYS A 221 -14.58 3.34 38.65
C LYS A 221 -13.47 2.48 38.06
N PHE A 222 -12.28 3.07 37.99
CA PHE A 222 -11.05 2.37 37.62
C PHE A 222 -10.28 2.14 38.93
N ASN A 223 -10.29 0.90 39.41
CA ASN A 223 -9.69 0.54 40.71
C ASN A 223 -8.35 -0.18 40.56
N ASP A 224 -8.10 -0.78 39.39
CA ASP A 224 -6.91 -1.60 39.15
C ASP A 224 -5.91 -0.81 38.30
N ASP A 225 -4.62 -0.96 38.60
CA ASP A 225 -3.55 -0.33 37.85
C ASP A 225 -3.64 -0.68 36.34
N ASP A 226 -3.94 -1.94 36.01
CA ASP A 226 -4.17 -2.46 34.64
C ASP A 226 -5.20 -1.66 33.82
N ASP A 227 -6.23 -1.13 34.49
CA ASP A 227 -7.25 -0.32 33.83
C ASP A 227 -6.68 1.05 33.47
N TYR A 228 -5.96 1.69 34.40
CA TYR A 228 -5.34 3.00 34.19
C TYR A 228 -4.31 2.96 33.07
N GLU A 229 -3.41 1.97 33.03
CA GLU A 229 -2.40 1.85 31.98
C GLU A 229 -3.02 1.96 30.57
N LYS A 230 -4.14 1.25 30.39
CA LYS A 230 -4.90 1.24 29.14
C LYS A 230 -5.58 2.57 28.88
N LEU A 231 -6.12 3.25 29.90
CA LEU A 231 -6.74 4.58 29.72
C LEU A 231 -5.75 5.59 29.13
N LEU A 232 -4.53 5.67 29.69
CA LEU A 232 -3.53 6.59 29.16
C LEU A 232 -3.11 6.19 27.75
N TYR A 233 -2.84 4.90 27.49
CA TYR A 233 -2.51 4.43 26.15
C TYR A 233 -3.60 4.79 25.12
N TYR A 234 -4.87 4.48 25.38
CA TYR A 234 -5.95 4.81 24.45
C TYR A 234 -6.12 6.32 24.26
N SER A 235 -5.91 7.13 25.30
CA SER A 235 -5.98 8.58 25.21
C SER A 235 -4.88 9.16 24.33
N LEU A 236 -3.68 8.58 24.39
CA LEU A 236 -2.54 8.98 23.58
C LEU A 236 -2.70 8.64 22.10
N LEU A 237 -3.53 7.63 21.76
CA LEU A 237 -3.87 7.27 20.38
C LEU A 237 -4.83 8.26 19.71
N SER A 238 -5.43 9.17 20.47
CA SER A 238 -6.40 10.12 19.95
C SER A 238 -5.76 11.25 19.15
N ASP A 239 -6.45 11.74 18.12
CA ASP A 239 -6.09 13.00 17.47
C ASP A 239 -6.29 14.21 18.41
N ASN A 240 -7.17 14.06 19.41
CA ASN A 240 -7.45 15.04 20.46
C ASN A 240 -6.72 14.71 21.78
N ARG A 241 -5.56 14.04 21.71
CA ARG A 241 -4.83 13.48 22.86
C ARG A 241 -4.59 14.48 23.99
N ASP A 242 -4.27 15.74 23.69
CA ASP A 242 -3.96 16.75 24.71
C ASP A 242 -5.18 17.02 25.60
N ASN A 243 -6.36 17.21 25.01
CA ASN A 243 -7.60 17.43 25.77
C ASN A 243 -8.05 16.17 26.51
N VAL A 244 -7.89 14.99 25.90
CA VAL A 244 -8.27 13.72 26.54
C VAL A 244 -7.35 13.40 27.71
N VAL A 245 -6.03 13.59 27.57
CA VAL A 245 -5.06 13.39 28.66
C VAL A 245 -5.25 14.45 29.75
N THR A 246 -5.58 15.69 29.39
CA THR A 246 -5.95 16.71 30.38
C THR A 246 -7.18 16.28 31.18
N PHE A 247 -8.22 15.77 30.51
CA PHE A 247 -9.41 15.22 31.18
C PHE A 247 -9.08 14.03 32.10
N LEU A 248 -8.21 13.12 31.65
CA LEU A 248 -7.72 12.03 32.50
C LEU A 248 -7.03 12.55 33.77
N LEU A 249 -6.13 13.52 33.63
CA LEU A 249 -5.36 14.06 34.75
C LEU A 249 -6.22 14.90 35.70
N ASP A 250 -7.12 15.73 35.17
CA ASP A 250 -7.82 16.77 35.93
C ASP A 250 -9.20 16.36 36.43
N GLU A 251 -9.97 15.63 35.62
CA GLU A 251 -11.35 15.28 35.96
C GLU A 251 -11.46 13.83 36.45
N ILE A 252 -10.68 12.90 35.89
CA ILE A 252 -10.65 11.50 36.35
C ILE A 252 -9.68 11.31 37.52
N GLY A 253 -8.65 12.16 37.62
CA GLY A 253 -7.62 12.05 38.67
C GLY A 253 -6.65 10.88 38.44
N TYR A 254 -6.32 10.62 37.17
CA TYR A 254 -5.39 9.57 36.75
C TYR A 254 -4.07 9.58 37.55
N LYS A 255 -3.77 8.46 38.21
CA LYS A 255 -2.47 8.16 38.84
C LYS A 255 -2.17 6.68 38.64
N SER A 256 -1.06 6.35 38.01
CA SER A 256 -0.56 4.97 38.00
C SER A 256 0.38 4.80 39.19
N ASN A 257 0.12 3.79 40.01
CA ASN A 257 1.02 3.43 41.09
C ASN A 257 1.89 2.22 40.72
N ASP A 258 1.62 1.57 39.60
CA ASP A 258 2.34 0.37 39.17
C ASP A 258 3.82 0.69 38.84
N PRO A 259 4.78 0.11 39.57
CA PRO A 259 6.21 0.26 39.28
C PRO A 259 6.65 -0.39 37.96
N LEU A 260 5.89 -1.36 37.44
CA LEU A 260 6.11 -2.01 36.17
C LEU A 260 5.49 -1.24 35.01
N PHE A 261 4.57 -0.30 35.24
CA PHE A 261 4.04 0.53 34.16
C PHE A 261 5.16 1.34 33.50
N PRO A 262 5.17 1.48 32.16
CA PRO A 262 4.51 0.73 31.07
C PRO A 262 5.21 -0.55 30.54
N GLN A 263 6.16 -1.16 31.25
CA GLN A 263 6.82 -2.42 30.83
C GLN A 263 5.84 -3.59 30.58
N SER A 264 4.61 -3.51 31.07
CA SER A 264 3.51 -4.44 30.78
C SER A 264 3.03 -4.40 29.33
N LEU A 265 3.25 -3.30 28.60
CA LEU A 265 2.88 -3.17 27.20
C LEU A 265 3.82 -4.02 26.32
N VAL A 266 3.26 -4.71 25.32
CA VAL A 266 4.04 -5.43 24.30
C VAL A 266 5.06 -4.46 23.69
N ARG A 267 6.31 -4.90 23.49
CA ARG A 267 7.44 -4.05 23.04
C ARG A 267 7.11 -3.12 21.87
N SER A 268 6.32 -3.55 20.89
CA SER A 268 5.87 -2.70 19.78
C SER A 268 4.94 -1.57 20.21
N ILE A 269 3.98 -1.87 21.09
CA ILE A 269 3.05 -0.90 21.69
C ILE A 269 3.82 0.10 22.56
N PHE A 270 4.89 -0.35 23.23
CA PHE A 270 5.73 0.49 24.08
C PHE A 270 6.44 1.61 23.31
N VAL A 271 6.99 1.31 22.11
CA VAL A 271 7.65 2.32 21.27
C VAL A 271 6.64 3.36 20.77
N GLU A 272 5.47 2.91 20.32
CA GLU A 272 4.38 3.81 19.92
C GLU A 272 3.89 4.66 21.10
N PHE A 273 3.70 4.05 22.28
CA PHE A 273 3.30 4.73 23.51
C PHE A 273 4.26 5.87 23.88
N ASN A 274 5.58 5.60 23.90
CA ASN A 274 6.58 6.63 24.19
C ASN A 274 6.54 7.75 23.15
N THR A 275 6.40 7.41 21.86
CA THR A 275 6.30 8.40 20.79
C THR A 275 5.07 9.30 20.99
N TYR A 276 3.91 8.74 21.32
CA TYR A 276 2.69 9.51 21.54
C TYR A 276 2.73 10.36 22.81
N ILE A 277 3.33 9.86 23.90
CA ILE A 277 3.57 10.67 25.11
C ILE A 277 4.39 11.91 24.78
N MET A 278 5.45 11.74 24.01
CA MET A 278 6.36 12.85 23.67
C MET A 278 5.72 13.87 22.73
N LYS A 279 4.65 13.48 22.01
CA LYS A 279 3.84 14.36 21.15
C LYS A 279 2.83 15.22 21.90
N LEU A 280 2.62 15.01 23.21
CA LEU A 280 1.78 15.88 24.03
C LEU A 280 2.34 17.31 24.08
N GLU A 281 1.46 18.30 24.28
CA GLU A 281 1.91 19.64 24.65
C GLU A 281 2.79 19.58 25.90
N PHE A 282 3.90 20.33 25.90
CA PHE A 282 4.93 20.20 26.92
C PHE A 282 4.39 20.38 28.35
N ASN A 283 3.40 21.26 28.55
CA ASN A 283 2.80 21.48 29.86
C ASN A 283 1.98 20.27 30.32
N ILE A 284 1.27 19.61 29.41
CA ILE A 284 0.50 18.39 29.68
C ILE A 284 1.45 17.22 29.92
N PHE A 285 2.47 17.07 29.06
CA PHE A 285 3.56 16.11 29.25
C PHE A 285 4.21 16.28 30.62
N LYS A 286 4.65 17.50 30.96
CA LYS A 286 5.28 17.81 32.25
C LYS A 286 4.36 17.45 33.42
N LYS A 287 3.06 17.76 33.30
CA LYS A 287 2.06 17.46 34.33
C LYS A 287 1.84 15.95 34.49
N LEU A 288 1.70 15.23 33.37
CA LEU A 288 1.59 13.77 33.33
C LEU A 288 2.78 13.10 34.02
N ILE A 289 3.99 13.52 33.63
CA ILE A 289 5.23 13.01 34.18
C ILE A 289 5.37 13.34 35.67
N SER A 290 5.03 14.56 36.08
CA SER A 290 5.08 14.97 37.49
C SER A 290 4.06 14.21 38.36
N SER A 291 2.96 13.75 37.76
CA SER A 291 1.92 12.97 38.43
C SER A 291 2.25 11.48 38.51
N ASN A 292 3.24 11.01 37.74
CA ASN A 292 3.53 9.59 37.58
C ASN A 292 5.03 9.37 37.39
N ASN A 293 5.76 9.29 38.50
CA ASN A 293 7.22 9.14 38.52
C ASN A 293 7.72 7.88 37.79
N ASN A 294 6.88 6.85 37.63
CA ASN A 294 7.24 5.61 36.93
C ASN A 294 7.31 5.82 35.41
N LEU A 295 6.52 6.73 34.83
CA LEU A 295 6.62 7.09 33.40
C LEU A 295 8.01 7.64 33.03
N ILE A 296 8.67 8.40 33.92
CA ILE A 296 10.05 8.85 33.67
C ILE A 296 10.99 7.65 33.59
N LYS A 297 10.84 6.72 34.52
CA LYS A 297 11.69 5.53 34.60
C LYS A 297 11.48 4.60 33.42
N SER A 298 10.28 4.52 32.86
CA SER A 298 10.03 3.74 31.65
C SER A 298 10.50 4.44 30.39
N LEU A 299 10.50 5.77 30.38
CA LEU A 299 11.16 6.58 29.35
C LEU A 299 12.69 6.52 29.47
N LYS A 300 13.26 5.65 30.32
CA LYS A 300 14.70 5.37 30.30
C LYS A 300 15.08 4.82 28.94
N ILE A 301 15.81 5.67 28.25
CA ILE A 301 16.42 5.53 26.93
C ILE A 301 17.42 4.35 26.83
N ASN A 302 17.57 3.53 27.88
CA ASN A 302 18.78 2.76 28.10
C ASN A 302 18.87 1.42 27.36
N ASP A 303 17.79 0.86 26.82
CA ASP A 303 17.82 -0.47 26.16
C ASP A 303 17.17 -0.50 24.76
N GLN A 304 16.59 0.62 24.31
CA GLN A 304 16.09 0.81 22.95
C GLN A 304 16.81 2.03 22.42
N PRO A 305 17.44 1.93 21.24
CA PRO A 305 18.47 2.87 20.90
C PRO A 305 17.80 4.24 20.82
N PHE A 306 18.23 5.14 21.70
CA PHE A 306 18.04 6.58 21.56
C PHE A 306 18.20 7.02 20.10
N GLU A 307 18.98 6.27 19.34
CA GLU A 307 19.21 6.31 17.92
C GLU A 307 17.97 6.13 17.03
N GLU A 308 17.07 5.19 17.29
CA GLU A 308 15.82 5.06 16.51
C GLU A 308 14.96 6.29 16.76
N PHE A 309 14.93 6.72 18.02
CA PHE A 309 14.24 7.91 18.46
C PHE A 309 14.84 9.21 17.88
N ILE A 310 16.17 9.37 17.87
CA ILE A 310 16.92 10.50 17.28
C ILE A 310 16.81 10.47 15.75
N SER A 311 16.84 9.29 15.13
CA SER A 311 16.68 9.13 13.69
C SER A 311 15.25 9.48 13.27
N LEU A 312 14.23 9.05 14.02
CA LEU A 312 12.84 9.52 13.87
C LEU A 312 12.75 11.03 14.03
N LEU A 313 13.40 11.59 15.05
CA LEU A 313 13.45 13.02 15.31
C LEU A 313 14.05 13.80 14.14
N LEU A 314 15.17 13.34 13.59
CA LEU A 314 15.87 14.01 12.49
C LEU A 314 15.18 13.81 11.14
N ASN A 315 14.54 12.65 10.93
CA ASN A 315 13.78 12.35 9.72
C ASN A 315 12.42 13.06 9.73
N GLU A 316 11.74 13.20 10.87
CA GLU A 316 10.50 13.99 10.98
C GLU A 316 10.74 15.52 10.88
N ILE A 317 11.97 16.02 11.09
CA ILE A 317 12.29 17.45 10.89
C ILE A 317 12.26 17.84 9.39
N SER A 318 12.43 16.91 8.44
CA SER A 318 12.56 17.22 7.00
C SER A 318 11.31 16.87 6.18
N PRO A 319 10.81 17.74 5.29
CA PRO A 319 10.65 19.19 5.43
C PRO A 319 9.32 19.48 6.13
N LEU A 320 9.37 20.10 7.30
CA LEU A 320 8.21 20.76 7.92
C LEU A 320 7.65 21.76 6.91
N SER A 321 6.66 21.37 6.11
CA SER A 321 5.94 22.26 5.21
C SER A 321 5.18 23.26 6.07
N LEU A 322 5.82 24.38 6.39
CA LEU A 322 5.29 25.53 7.15
C LEU A 322 4.11 26.25 6.46
N LYS A 323 3.54 25.64 5.43
CA LYS A 323 2.43 26.15 4.63
C LYS A 323 1.27 25.17 4.74
N ASP A 324 0.44 25.36 5.75
CA ASP A 324 -1.02 25.44 5.61
C ASP A 324 -1.76 25.06 6.90
N SER A 325 -2.81 25.85 7.17
CA SER A 325 -3.99 25.59 8.00
C SER A 325 -3.82 25.32 9.51
N ASN A 326 -4.22 26.32 10.32
CA ASN A 326 -5.01 26.30 11.58
C ASN A 326 -4.76 25.27 12.70
N GLU A 327 -3.85 24.33 12.54
CA GLU A 327 -3.44 23.36 13.54
C GLU A 327 -2.05 23.76 14.07
N ILE A 328 -1.75 23.38 15.32
CA ILE A 328 -0.48 23.66 16.00
C ILE A 328 0.66 23.46 14.99
N SER A 329 1.35 24.55 14.63
CA SER A 329 2.32 24.49 13.52
C SER A 329 3.25 23.30 13.75
N PRO A 330 3.59 22.51 12.73
CA PRO A 330 4.49 21.36 12.88
C PRO A 330 5.76 21.71 13.67
N PHE A 331 6.16 22.98 13.58
CA PHE A 331 7.19 23.60 14.38
C PHE A 331 6.90 23.63 15.91
N ASN A 332 5.73 24.07 16.35
CA ASN A 332 5.34 24.01 17.77
C ASN A 332 5.26 22.58 18.29
N GLN A 333 4.85 21.61 17.47
CA GLN A 333 4.87 20.19 17.84
C GLN A 333 6.30 19.70 18.05
N PHE A 334 7.21 20.00 17.11
CA PHE A 334 8.63 19.72 17.24
C PHE A 334 9.21 20.33 18.53
N LEU A 335 8.85 21.57 18.85
CA LEU A 335 9.32 22.24 20.04
C LEU A 335 8.78 21.62 21.33
N ASN A 336 7.50 21.28 21.38
CA ASN A 336 6.92 20.60 22.52
C ASN A 336 7.63 19.26 22.74
N TYR A 337 7.82 18.50 21.67
CA TYR A 337 8.57 17.25 21.68
C TYR A 337 10.02 17.43 22.17
N PHE A 338 10.72 18.43 21.63
CA PHE A 338 12.08 18.77 22.05
C PHE A 338 12.14 19.18 23.52
N LYS A 339 11.16 19.97 23.98
CA LYS A 339 11.07 20.36 25.39
C LYS A 339 10.84 19.13 26.28
N SER A 340 9.94 18.23 25.87
CA SER A 340 9.69 16.96 26.54
C SER A 340 10.96 16.12 26.64
N LEU A 341 11.77 16.10 25.59
CA LEU A 341 13.05 15.39 25.56
C LEU A 341 14.06 15.92 26.54
N VAL A 342 14.28 17.23 26.51
CA VAL A 342 15.18 17.89 27.45
C VAL A 342 14.72 17.59 28.88
N PHE A 343 13.40 17.59 29.13
CA PHE A 343 12.83 17.28 30.44
C PHE A 343 13.05 15.82 30.88
N VAL A 344 12.91 14.84 29.98
CA VAL A 344 13.25 13.44 30.26
C VAL A 344 14.73 13.29 30.55
N GLY A 345 15.60 13.92 29.75
CA GLY A 345 17.05 13.89 29.93
C GLY A 345 17.49 14.47 31.28
N ILE A 346 16.84 15.55 31.74
CA ILE A 346 17.05 16.10 33.09
C ILE A 346 16.72 15.06 34.16
N ASN A 347 15.52 14.48 34.10
CA ASN A 347 15.03 13.63 35.17
C ASN A 347 15.73 12.27 35.22
N ASN A 348 16.23 11.75 34.08
CA ASN A 348 16.97 10.49 34.04
C ASN A 348 18.38 10.59 34.64
N ASN A 349 19.04 11.77 34.56
CA ASN A 349 20.41 11.96 35.04
C ASN A 349 20.54 12.30 36.53
N ASN A 350 19.41 12.53 37.22
CA ASN A 350 19.38 12.90 38.64
C ASN A 350 19.96 11.85 39.59
N ASN A 351 20.31 10.65 39.11
CA ASN A 351 20.96 9.65 39.95
C ASN A 351 22.49 9.80 40.04
N ASN A 352 23.18 10.49 39.11
CA ASN A 352 24.66 10.49 39.07
C ASN A 352 25.34 11.84 38.77
N LEU A 353 24.62 12.88 38.33
CA LEU A 353 25.23 14.20 38.10
C LEU A 353 24.92 15.18 39.22
N SER A 354 25.90 16.00 39.59
CA SER A 354 25.71 17.15 40.46
C SER A 354 24.56 18.02 39.89
N ASN A 355 23.43 18.04 40.60
CA ASN A 355 22.13 18.65 40.26
C ASN A 355 22.14 20.12 39.77
N ASN A 356 23.29 20.78 39.66
CA ASN A 356 23.39 22.19 39.33
C ASN A 356 23.82 22.45 37.89
N ILE A 357 24.68 21.61 37.30
CA ILE A 357 25.25 21.87 35.96
C ILE A 357 24.24 21.52 34.86
N SER A 358 23.57 20.38 34.98
CA SER A 358 22.54 19.93 34.03
C SER A 358 21.42 20.98 33.93
N THR A 359 20.82 21.32 35.07
CA THR A 359 19.68 22.25 35.18
C THR A 359 20.00 23.62 34.58
N THR A 360 21.19 24.17 34.85
CA THR A 360 21.62 25.46 34.30
C THR A 360 21.77 25.43 32.78
N ILE A 361 22.41 24.38 32.22
CA ILE A 361 22.57 24.23 30.77
C ILE A 361 21.21 24.10 30.07
N PHE A 362 20.31 23.29 30.64
CA PHE A 362 19.00 23.07 30.05
C PHE A 362 18.09 24.29 30.17
N GLU A 363 18.13 25.04 31.27
CA GLU A 363 17.45 26.34 31.37
C GLU A 363 17.93 27.31 30.29
N LEU A 364 19.23 27.32 29.97
CA LEU A 364 19.76 28.12 28.89
C LEU A 364 19.23 27.65 27.52
N ILE A 365 19.17 26.35 27.28
CA ILE A 365 18.57 25.78 26.05
C ILE A 365 17.10 26.17 25.93
N PHE A 366 16.31 26.02 27.00
CA PHE A 366 14.90 26.44 27.02
C PHE A 366 14.75 27.95 26.78
N LYS A 367 15.60 28.79 27.40
CA LYS A 367 15.60 30.24 27.18
C LYS A 367 15.94 30.57 25.73
N LYS A 368 16.91 29.90 25.11
CA LYS A 368 17.22 30.09 23.69
C LYS A 368 16.03 29.72 22.80
N ILE A 369 15.43 28.57 23.05
CA ILE A 369 14.30 28.07 22.26
C ILE A 369 13.09 28.98 22.38
N ASN A 370 12.76 29.42 23.59
CA ASN A 370 11.67 30.38 23.79
C ASN A 370 11.96 31.72 23.09
N LYS A 371 13.21 32.21 23.12
CA LYS A 371 13.61 33.40 22.35
C LYS A 371 13.50 33.19 20.83
N LEU A 372 13.86 32.01 20.33
CA LEU A 372 13.71 31.67 18.92
C LEU A 372 12.23 31.65 18.53
N ILE A 373 11.36 31.02 19.33
CA ILE A 373 9.90 31.02 19.13
C ILE A 373 9.36 32.45 19.08
N GLU A 374 9.71 33.26 20.08
CA GLU A 374 9.29 34.64 20.18
C GLU A 374 9.76 35.44 18.95
N TYR A 375 11.01 35.25 18.53
CA TYR A 375 11.55 35.86 17.31
C TYR A 375 10.77 35.42 16.06
N ASN A 376 10.48 34.13 15.89
CA ASN A 376 9.77 33.61 14.72
C ASN A 376 8.31 34.11 14.66
N ASN A 377 7.61 34.08 15.79
CA ASN A 377 6.24 34.60 15.89
C ASN A 377 6.21 36.11 15.59
N ASN A 378 7.18 36.86 16.11
CA ASN A 378 7.30 38.29 15.85
C ASN A 378 7.72 38.57 14.40
N TYR A 379 8.61 37.78 13.80
CA TYR A 379 9.07 37.93 12.42
C TYR A 379 7.93 37.75 11.42
N ASN A 380 7.08 36.73 11.62
CA ASN A 380 5.87 36.53 10.81
C ASN A 380 4.85 37.67 10.99
N THR A 381 4.74 38.21 12.19
CA THR A 381 3.87 39.37 12.47
C THR A 381 4.42 40.67 11.86
N ILE A 382 5.75 40.80 11.79
CA ILE A 382 6.45 41.98 11.26
C ILE A 382 6.45 41.99 9.73
N ASN A 383 6.71 40.87 9.06
CA ASN A 383 6.72 40.82 7.59
C ASN A 383 5.32 40.98 6.99
N ASN A 384 4.27 40.62 7.72
CA ASN A 384 2.89 40.92 7.30
C ASN A 384 2.50 42.40 7.48
N ASN A 385 3.30 43.19 8.21
CA ASN A 385 2.98 44.59 8.56
C ASN A 385 4.02 45.62 8.09
N LYS A 386 5.15 45.21 7.51
CA LYS A 386 6.27 46.12 7.17
C LYS A 386 6.74 46.00 5.73
N GLU A 387 5.92 46.53 4.82
CA GLU A 387 6.41 47.24 3.63
C GLU A 387 6.73 48.72 3.93
N LYS A 388 6.60 49.20 5.18
CA LYS A 388 6.94 50.57 5.58
C LYS A 388 7.57 50.62 6.97
N GLU A 389 8.76 51.22 7.04
CA GLU A 389 9.44 51.77 8.21
C GLU A 389 9.58 50.88 9.47
N ILE A 390 10.69 50.13 9.66
CA ILE A 390 11.31 49.99 11.00
C ILE A 390 12.83 49.81 10.84
N ASP A 391 13.56 50.92 11.02
CA ASP A 391 15.00 50.93 11.27
C ASP A 391 15.32 51.59 12.64
N LYS A 392 14.29 51.89 13.45
CA LYS A 392 14.44 52.63 14.73
C LYS A 392 14.15 51.82 16.01
N ASP A 393 13.29 50.80 15.97
CA ASP A 393 12.97 50.01 17.18
C ASP A 393 13.99 48.91 17.54
N TYR A 394 14.91 48.58 16.63
CA TYR A 394 15.96 47.57 16.87
C TYR A 394 17.03 48.01 17.89
N LYS A 395 17.10 49.31 18.22
CA LYS A 395 18.08 49.84 19.19
C LYS A 395 17.61 49.73 20.65
N ASN A 396 16.30 49.69 20.93
CA ASN A 396 15.79 49.73 22.31
C ASN A 396 15.69 48.34 22.96
N SER A 397 15.35 47.29 22.22
CA SER A 397 15.37 45.90 22.70
C SER A 397 16.79 45.44 23.10
N ASN A 398 17.81 45.95 22.41
CA ASN A 398 19.22 45.69 22.71
C ASN A 398 19.69 46.25 24.08
N ASN A 399 19.06 47.30 24.61
CA ASN A 399 19.46 47.86 25.91
C ASN A 399 18.89 47.08 27.11
N PHE A 400 17.69 46.50 27.00
CA PHE A 400 17.13 45.65 28.05
C PHE A 400 17.91 44.31 28.15
N ILE A 401 18.25 43.74 27.00
CA ILE A 401 19.06 42.53 26.89
C ILE A 401 20.48 42.78 27.44
N LYS A 402 21.13 43.91 27.11
CA LYS A 402 22.43 44.30 27.69
C LYS A 402 22.42 44.41 29.22
N LYS A 403 21.32 44.84 29.83
CA LYS A 403 21.19 44.99 31.29
C LYS A 403 20.94 43.66 32.03
N LEU A 404 20.37 42.67 31.35
CA LEU A 404 20.22 41.30 31.84
C LEU A 404 21.49 40.46 31.62
N ILE A 405 22.23 40.76 30.55
CA ILE A 405 23.49 40.10 30.16
C ILE A 405 24.63 40.37 31.15
N SER A 406 24.71 41.58 31.74
CA SER A 406 25.78 41.93 32.68
C SER A 406 25.80 41.11 33.99
N LYS A 407 24.75 40.33 34.28
CA LYS A 407 24.63 39.52 35.51
C LYS A 407 25.23 38.11 35.38
N TYR A 408 25.58 37.63 34.18
CA TYR A 408 25.98 36.23 33.90
C TYR A 408 27.27 36.11 33.05
N SER A 409 28.23 37.00 33.27
CA SER A 409 29.40 37.32 32.42
C SER A 409 30.36 36.18 32.01
N SER A 410 30.24 34.96 32.55
CA SER A 410 31.07 33.82 32.11
C SER A 410 30.36 32.89 31.11
N HIS A 411 29.05 33.00 30.94
CA HIS A 411 28.25 32.15 30.05
C HIS A 411 27.83 32.88 28.74
N GLU A 412 28.31 34.11 28.52
CA GLU A 412 27.91 35.03 27.43
C GLU A 412 28.08 34.46 26.02
N LYS A 413 29.19 33.75 25.73
CA LYS A 413 29.40 33.15 24.40
C LYS A 413 28.35 32.11 24.04
N LEU A 414 27.65 31.56 25.03
CA LEU A 414 26.63 30.55 24.78
C LEU A 414 25.33 31.16 24.31
N LEU A 415 25.02 32.43 24.55
CA LEU A 415 23.70 32.99 24.18
C LEU A 415 23.67 33.71 22.82
N GLU A 416 24.81 33.84 22.12
CA GLU A 416 24.85 34.49 20.82
C GLU A 416 24.16 33.64 19.73
N ILE A 417 23.00 34.13 19.26
CA ILE A 417 22.33 33.66 18.06
C ILE A 417 22.72 34.62 16.94
N ASN A 418 23.34 34.10 15.88
CA ASN A 418 23.67 34.92 14.72
C ASN A 418 22.39 35.09 13.88
N PHE A 419 21.79 36.28 13.96
CA PHE A 419 20.60 36.60 13.18
C PHE A 419 20.91 36.94 11.71
N ASN A 420 22.19 37.06 11.33
CA ASN A 420 22.58 37.24 9.93
C ASN A 420 22.55 35.88 9.21
N ASN A 421 21.83 35.78 8.09
CA ASN A 421 21.48 34.50 7.44
C ASN A 421 20.79 33.52 8.40
N PHE A 422 19.88 34.02 9.25
CA PHE A 422 19.14 33.19 10.19
C PHE A 422 18.23 32.21 9.43
N ASP A 423 18.53 30.94 9.62
CA ASP A 423 17.65 29.83 9.25
C ASP A 423 17.17 29.21 10.56
N PHE A 424 15.86 29.26 10.76
CA PHE A 424 15.22 28.83 11.99
C PHE A 424 15.49 27.34 12.26
N GLU A 425 15.33 26.51 11.23
CA GLU A 425 15.55 25.06 11.31
C GLU A 425 17.02 24.77 11.60
N ARG A 426 17.93 25.47 10.91
CA ARG A 426 19.37 25.38 11.14
C ARG A 426 19.73 25.69 12.58
N GLU A 427 19.21 26.78 13.15
CA GLU A 427 19.57 27.18 14.52
C GLU A 427 19.02 26.22 15.57
N ILE A 428 17.85 25.63 15.35
CA ILE A 428 17.32 24.57 16.21
C ILE A 428 18.18 23.31 16.13
N LYS A 429 18.50 22.83 14.91
CA LYS A 429 19.40 21.67 14.73
C LYS A 429 20.76 21.96 15.36
N ARG A 430 21.26 23.19 15.24
CA ARG A 430 22.50 23.64 15.88
C ARG A 430 22.43 23.57 17.41
N ILE A 431 21.40 24.13 18.02
CA ILE A 431 21.20 24.06 19.48
C ILE A 431 21.13 22.60 19.91
N PHE A 432 20.40 21.77 19.16
CA PHE A 432 20.27 20.36 19.48
C PHE A 432 21.61 19.62 19.44
N ILE A 433 22.34 19.72 18.32
CA ILE A 433 23.59 18.98 18.13
C ILE A 433 24.69 19.53 19.04
N PHE A 434 24.88 20.85 19.06
CA PHE A 434 26.06 21.46 19.68
C PHE A 434 25.86 21.91 21.13
N ASP A 435 24.64 22.30 21.52
CA ASP A 435 24.37 22.71 22.90
C ASP A 435 23.76 21.59 23.75
N PHE A 436 22.95 20.71 23.16
CA PHE A 436 22.34 19.60 23.88
C PHE A 436 23.18 18.32 23.76
N LEU A 437 23.21 17.66 22.60
CA LEU A 437 23.83 16.33 22.42
C LEU A 437 25.32 16.33 22.78
N LYS A 438 26.08 17.34 22.33
CA LYS A 438 27.52 17.49 22.63
C LYS A 438 27.83 17.69 24.14
N ARG A 439 26.83 18.00 24.97
CA ARG A 439 26.99 18.27 26.42
C ARG A 439 26.41 17.21 27.34
N ILE A 440 25.75 16.18 26.80
CA ILE A 440 25.22 15.10 27.64
C ILE A 440 26.40 14.24 28.10
N ASN A 441 26.95 14.60 29.26
CA ASN A 441 27.93 13.79 29.98
C ASN A 441 27.21 12.50 30.45
N GLY A 442 27.67 11.35 29.96
CA GLY A 442 27.06 10.06 30.26
C GLY A 442 27.34 9.01 29.19
N PHE A 443 27.53 9.47 27.94
CA PHE A 443 27.85 8.60 26.81
C PHE A 443 29.31 8.70 26.36
N GLU A 444 30.18 9.34 27.15
CA GLU A 444 31.60 9.51 26.82
C GLU A 444 32.37 8.18 26.72
N ASN A 445 31.79 7.10 27.25
CA ASN A 445 32.36 5.75 27.17
C ASN A 445 31.71 4.87 26.09
N ASP A 446 30.65 5.36 25.44
CA ASP A 446 29.95 4.64 24.38
C ASP A 446 30.54 5.06 23.01
N MET A 447 31.37 4.19 22.44
CA MET A 447 32.02 4.41 21.15
C MET A 447 30.99 4.66 20.04
N ASP A 448 29.84 3.97 20.07
CA ASP A 448 28.80 4.13 19.06
C ASP A 448 28.10 5.48 19.17
N TRP A 449 27.92 5.96 20.40
CA TRP A 449 27.40 7.31 20.60
C TRP A 449 28.34 8.40 20.06
N GLN A 450 29.63 8.24 20.31
CA GLN A 450 30.65 9.15 19.80
C GLN A 450 30.69 9.13 18.27
N HIS A 451 30.62 7.94 17.65
CA HIS A 451 30.47 7.81 16.20
C HIS A 451 29.28 8.61 15.67
N ARG A 452 28.12 8.51 16.34
CA ARG A 452 26.88 9.14 15.91
C ARG A 452 26.89 10.65 16.05
N ILE A 453 27.40 11.19 17.15
CA ILE A 453 27.55 12.65 17.30
C ILE A 453 28.39 13.21 16.15
N VAL A 454 29.50 12.54 15.84
CA VAL A 454 30.37 12.97 14.72
C VAL A 454 29.60 12.89 13.39
N CYS A 455 28.81 11.82 13.16
CA CYS A 455 27.94 11.74 11.99
C CYS A 455 26.97 12.92 11.90
N LEU A 456 26.27 13.22 12.99
CA LEU A 456 25.28 14.30 13.05
C LEU A 456 25.91 15.67 12.79
N ILE A 457 27.09 15.93 13.32
CA ILE A 457 27.80 17.18 13.09
C ILE A 457 28.21 17.30 11.61
N ILE A 458 28.76 16.23 11.01
CA ILE A 458 29.18 16.25 9.60
C ILE A 458 27.96 16.41 8.69
N GLN A 459 26.89 15.67 8.95
CA GLN A 459 25.63 15.78 8.23
C GLN A 459 25.06 17.21 8.34
N PHE A 460 25.02 17.78 9.54
CA PHE A 460 24.57 19.16 9.76
C PHE A 460 25.37 20.14 8.91
N TYR A 461 26.70 20.11 9.00
CA TYR A 461 27.51 21.05 8.23
C TYR A 461 27.43 20.81 6.73
N SER A 462 27.27 19.56 6.27
CA SER A 462 27.06 19.26 4.85
C SER A 462 25.72 19.78 4.35
N GLU A 463 24.65 19.56 5.12
CA GLU A 463 23.29 20.06 4.82
C GLU A 463 23.27 21.58 4.66
N TYR A 464 23.98 22.30 5.53
CA TYR A 464 24.05 23.77 5.51
C TYR A 464 25.27 24.34 4.77
N LYS A 465 26.01 23.51 4.03
CA LYS A 465 27.20 23.87 3.25
C LYS A 465 28.28 24.62 4.05
N GLU A 466 28.38 24.35 5.35
CA GLU A 466 29.35 24.95 6.27
C GLU A 466 30.67 24.14 6.30
N TYR A 467 31.20 23.77 5.12
CA TYR A 467 32.37 22.90 4.97
C TYR A 467 33.63 23.41 5.68
N ASP A 468 33.80 24.74 5.78
CA ASP A 468 34.90 25.34 6.53
C ASP A 468 34.85 24.99 8.02
N LYS A 469 33.64 24.78 8.59
CA LYS A 469 33.49 24.34 9.97
C LYS A 469 33.76 22.86 10.12
N ILE A 470 33.42 22.02 9.14
CA ILE A 470 33.87 20.62 9.09
C ILE A 470 35.39 20.59 9.15
N LYS A 471 36.05 21.36 8.26
CA LYS A 471 37.52 21.49 8.23
C LYS A 471 38.08 21.96 9.57
N LYS A 472 37.50 22.99 10.15
CA LYS A 472 37.97 23.56 11.41
C LYS A 472 37.75 22.64 12.61
N GLU A 473 36.59 22.00 12.74
CA GLU A 473 36.29 21.10 13.85
C GLU A 473 37.03 19.78 13.69
N PHE A 474 36.85 19.06 12.57
CA PHE A 474 37.37 17.70 12.39
C PHE A 474 38.77 17.60 11.84
N PHE A 475 39.16 18.50 10.93
CA PHE A 475 40.38 18.33 10.14
C PHE A 475 41.56 18.97 10.86
N ASN A 476 41.39 20.21 11.34
CA ASN A 476 42.43 20.92 12.07
C ASN A 476 42.70 20.32 13.46
N ASN A 477 41.69 19.68 14.07
CA ASN A 477 41.81 19.05 15.40
C ASN A 477 41.74 17.51 15.31
N LYS A 478 42.12 16.91 14.17
CA LYS A 478 42.01 15.46 13.92
C LYS A 478 42.51 14.62 15.08
N ASN A 479 43.73 14.86 15.55
CA ASN A 479 44.33 14.08 16.65
C ASN A 479 43.60 14.28 17.98
N GLU A 480 43.11 15.50 18.26
CA GLU A 480 42.33 15.77 19.47
C GLU A 480 41.00 15.02 19.43
N ILE A 481 40.35 14.95 18.26
CA ILE A 481 39.07 14.24 18.08
C ILE A 481 39.25 12.74 18.11
N LEU A 482 40.26 12.20 17.44
CA LEU A 482 40.61 10.78 17.53
C LEU A 482 40.86 10.38 18.99
N ASN A 483 41.58 11.21 19.76
CA ASN A 483 41.83 10.95 21.17
C ASN A 483 40.58 11.14 22.05
N LYS A 484 39.82 12.22 21.84
CA LYS A 484 38.65 12.60 22.64
C LYS A 484 37.51 11.61 22.48
N TYR A 485 37.28 11.15 21.27
CA TYR A 485 36.19 10.23 20.91
C TYR A 485 36.70 8.80 20.70
N LYS A 486 37.94 8.50 21.11
CA LYS A 486 38.60 7.19 20.94
C LYS A 486 38.42 6.60 19.53
N LEU A 487 38.34 7.46 18.53
CA LEU A 487 38.11 7.08 17.15
C LEU A 487 39.41 6.60 16.53
N THR A 488 39.33 5.54 15.75
CA THR A 488 40.36 5.18 14.78
C THR A 488 40.20 6.01 13.51
N ASN A 489 41.27 6.18 12.73
CA ASN A 489 41.16 6.73 11.38
C ASN A 489 40.09 6.00 10.55
N HIS A 490 39.97 4.69 10.77
CA HIS A 490 38.95 3.83 10.17
C HIS A 490 37.53 4.24 10.56
N SER A 491 37.23 4.42 11.85
CA SER A 491 35.90 4.86 12.29
C SER A 491 35.52 6.24 11.76
N LEU A 492 36.48 7.19 11.74
CA LEU A 492 36.24 8.52 11.18
C LEU A 492 35.95 8.45 9.67
N PHE A 493 36.65 7.59 8.94
CA PHE A 493 36.39 7.35 7.51
C PHE A 493 35.00 6.73 7.28
N ARG A 494 34.60 5.71 8.08
CA ARG A 494 33.25 5.12 8.04
C ARG A 494 32.17 6.17 8.27
N ILE A 495 32.37 7.04 9.25
CA ILE A 495 31.45 8.12 9.57
C ILE A 495 31.30 9.09 8.40
N ILE A 496 32.41 9.56 7.81
CA ILE A 496 32.34 10.51 6.70
C ILE A 496 31.70 9.86 5.47
N LEU A 497 32.01 8.60 5.14
CA LEU A 497 31.34 7.86 4.08
C LEU A 497 29.84 7.72 4.35
N ASN A 498 29.43 7.36 5.57
CA ASN A 498 28.02 7.27 5.92
C ASN A 498 27.30 8.62 5.85
N CYS A 499 27.96 9.72 6.21
CA CYS A 499 27.38 11.07 6.09
C CYS A 499 27.26 11.50 4.63
N SER A 500 28.22 11.14 3.78
CA SER A 500 28.15 11.39 2.33
C SER A 500 26.98 10.65 1.68
N LYS A 501 26.48 9.56 2.27
CA LYS A 501 25.25 8.88 1.78
C LYS A 501 24.01 9.77 1.90
N ILE A 502 23.99 10.74 2.81
CA ILE A 502 22.80 11.54 3.14
C ILE A 502 22.74 12.85 2.34
N ASN A 503 23.88 13.50 2.10
CA ASN A 503 24.00 14.69 1.25
C ASN A 503 25.30 14.58 0.43
N TYR A 504 25.19 14.13 -0.82
CA TYR A 504 26.36 13.89 -1.65
C TYR A 504 26.96 15.22 -2.12
N ASP A 505 27.96 15.73 -1.40
CA ASP A 505 28.72 16.92 -1.79
C ASP A 505 30.13 16.54 -2.25
N SER A 506 30.42 16.82 -3.52
CA SER A 506 31.75 16.68 -4.13
C SER A 506 32.88 17.34 -3.32
N ILE A 507 32.56 18.39 -2.56
CA ILE A 507 33.48 19.08 -1.65
C ILE A 507 33.87 18.15 -0.50
N LEU A 508 32.92 17.43 0.11
CA LEU A 508 33.20 16.48 1.20
C LEU A 508 34.07 15.31 0.71
N PHE A 509 33.85 14.84 -0.51
CA PHE A 509 34.67 13.78 -1.12
C PHE A 509 36.08 14.27 -1.49
N GLY A 510 36.19 15.50 -2.00
CA GLY A 510 37.49 16.15 -2.21
C GLY A 510 38.27 16.34 -0.90
N MET A 511 37.57 16.69 0.18
CA MET A 511 38.12 16.80 1.52
C MET A 511 38.62 15.44 2.06
N LEU A 512 37.90 14.34 1.79
CA LEU A 512 38.35 12.98 2.10
C LEU A 512 39.67 12.64 1.40
N ASN A 513 39.77 12.88 0.09
CA ASN A 513 40.99 12.59 -0.68
C ASN A 513 42.20 13.41 -0.20
N GLN A 514 41.99 14.65 0.27
CA GLN A 514 43.06 15.48 0.83
C GLN A 514 43.51 15.05 2.23
N LEU A 515 42.62 14.45 3.03
CA LEU A 515 42.90 14.02 4.41
C LEU A 515 43.65 12.71 4.51
N PHE A 516 43.49 11.88 3.49
CA PHE A 516 44.00 10.54 3.46
C PHE A 516 44.95 10.34 2.25
N PRO A 517 45.95 11.24 2.05
CA PRO A 517 46.90 11.10 0.96
C PRO A 517 47.79 9.88 1.26
N GLY A 518 47.67 8.82 0.46
CA GLY A 518 48.35 7.54 0.69
C GLY A 518 47.43 6.35 0.99
N PHE A 519 46.10 6.50 0.87
CA PHE A 519 45.16 5.37 0.92
C PHE A 519 45.32 4.33 -0.21
N ASP A 520 46.17 4.60 -1.20
CA ASP A 520 46.50 3.68 -2.30
C ASP A 520 47.46 2.54 -1.88
N ASP A 521 48.20 2.67 -0.77
CA ASP A 521 49.22 1.69 -0.38
C ASP A 521 48.85 0.95 0.93
N GLY A 522 48.29 -0.26 0.78
CA GLY A 522 48.41 -1.39 1.74
C GLY A 522 47.70 -1.33 3.10
N SER A 523 47.32 -0.17 3.62
CA SER A 523 46.79 -0.04 5.00
C SER A 523 45.31 -0.47 5.19
N LEU A 524 44.63 -0.87 4.12
CA LEU A 524 43.26 -1.44 4.11
C LEU A 524 43.23 -2.98 4.26
N LEU A 525 44.38 -3.63 4.42
CA LEU A 525 44.49 -5.10 4.50
C LEU A 525 43.95 -5.72 5.80
N GLU A 526 43.59 -4.92 6.82
CA GLU A 526 43.03 -5.40 8.10
C GLU A 526 41.52 -5.14 8.26
N LEU A 527 40.78 -4.91 7.17
CA LEU A 527 39.33 -4.74 7.24
C LEU A 527 38.60 -6.08 7.46
N ASP A 528 37.95 -6.22 8.61
CA ASP A 528 37.08 -7.34 9.01
C ASP A 528 35.98 -7.68 7.98
N GLU A 529 35.62 -8.97 7.92
CA GLU A 529 34.67 -9.63 6.99
C GLU A 529 33.20 -9.13 7.06
N GLU A 530 32.85 -8.19 7.94
CA GLU A 530 31.47 -7.73 8.17
C GLU A 530 31.03 -6.50 7.34
N PHE A 531 31.76 -6.16 6.26
CA PHE A 531 31.37 -5.04 5.40
C PHE A 531 30.11 -5.39 4.58
N ASP A 532 28.92 -4.95 5.03
CA ASP A 532 27.70 -5.04 4.21
C ASP A 532 27.79 -4.04 3.04
N TYR A 533 28.18 -4.56 1.86
CA TYR A 533 28.50 -3.84 0.62
C TYR A 533 27.31 -3.19 -0.10
N ASN A 534 26.24 -2.84 0.62
CA ASN A 534 25.18 -1.97 0.11
C ASN A 534 25.65 -0.50 0.02
N ILE A 535 26.74 -0.24 -0.71
CA ILE A 535 27.06 1.10 -1.20
C ILE A 535 25.87 1.52 -2.08
N PRO A 536 25.12 2.58 -1.75
CA PRO A 536 23.94 2.94 -2.52
C PRO A 536 24.37 3.33 -3.93
N LEU A 537 24.23 2.44 -4.91
CA LEU A 537 24.65 2.72 -6.30
C LEU A 537 23.96 3.94 -6.92
N ASN A 538 22.91 4.44 -6.28
CA ASN A 538 22.30 5.72 -6.57
C ASN A 538 23.30 6.89 -6.53
N CYS A 539 24.36 6.85 -5.71
CA CYS A 539 25.36 7.92 -5.68
C CYS A 539 26.20 8.03 -6.95
N TYR A 540 26.17 7.02 -7.82
CA TYR A 540 26.91 7.04 -9.07
C TYR A 540 26.21 7.88 -10.13
N LYS A 541 24.90 8.14 -10.06
CA LYS A 541 24.15 8.76 -11.16
C LYS A 541 24.71 10.12 -11.57
N GLU A 542 25.19 10.91 -10.61
CA GLU A 542 25.74 12.26 -10.84
C GLU A 542 27.24 12.30 -11.18
N PHE A 543 27.96 11.19 -11.04
CA PHE A 543 29.39 11.15 -11.34
C PHE A 543 29.64 11.30 -12.84
N SER A 544 30.64 12.11 -13.18
CA SER A 544 31.26 12.06 -14.50
C SER A 544 31.76 10.65 -14.78
N ILE A 545 31.83 10.26 -16.06
CA ILE A 545 32.35 8.96 -16.50
C ILE A 545 33.68 8.60 -15.81
N LYS A 546 34.60 9.57 -15.78
CA LYS A 546 35.91 9.42 -15.14
C LYS A 546 35.83 9.19 -13.64
N GLN A 547 34.90 9.85 -12.94
CA GLN A 547 34.65 9.62 -11.51
C GLN A 547 34.05 8.24 -11.24
N LYS A 548 33.09 7.79 -12.08
CA LYS A 548 32.52 6.43 -11.99
C LYS A 548 33.61 5.37 -12.12
N LEU A 549 34.48 5.51 -13.11
CA LEU A 549 35.55 4.56 -13.39
C LEU A 549 36.68 4.63 -12.36
N ASN A 550 37.05 5.82 -11.89
CA ASN A 550 37.98 5.94 -10.77
C ASN A 550 37.43 5.25 -9.52
N PHE A 551 36.15 5.46 -9.19
CA PHE A 551 35.52 4.82 -8.04
C PHE A 551 35.47 3.30 -8.19
N LEU A 552 35.08 2.80 -9.37
CA LEU A 552 35.17 1.38 -9.70
C LEU A 552 36.59 0.84 -9.58
N GLY A 553 37.59 1.58 -10.02
CA GLY A 553 39.01 1.21 -9.91
C GLY A 553 39.49 1.17 -8.47
N THR A 554 39.08 2.15 -7.65
CA THR A 554 39.32 2.13 -6.22
C THR A 554 38.67 0.88 -5.60
N LEU A 555 37.40 0.59 -5.90
CA LEU A 555 36.73 -0.63 -5.41
C LEU A 555 37.42 -1.92 -5.88
N TYR A 556 37.88 -1.99 -7.13
CA TYR A 556 38.58 -3.16 -7.68
C TYR A 556 40.00 -3.34 -7.12
N ASN A 557 40.68 -2.24 -6.78
CA ASN A 557 42.03 -2.23 -6.20
C ASN A 557 42.01 -2.44 -4.68
N ILE A 558 40.89 -2.20 -3.99
CA ILE A 558 40.68 -2.60 -2.60
C ILE A 558 40.57 -4.12 -2.55
N ASN A 559 41.73 -4.76 -2.51
CA ASN A 559 41.96 -6.18 -2.75
C ASN A 559 41.54 -7.09 -1.58
N SER A 560 41.12 -6.52 -0.44
CA SER A 560 40.97 -7.24 0.83
C SER A 560 39.52 -7.49 1.29
N GLY A 561 38.55 -6.70 0.84
CA GLY A 561 37.22 -6.73 1.46
C GLY A 561 36.17 -7.59 0.74
N PHE A 562 36.35 -7.88 -0.55
CA PHE A 562 35.43 -8.78 -1.26
C PHE A 562 35.83 -10.24 -1.01
N SER A 563 35.18 -10.86 -0.02
CA SER A 563 35.34 -12.25 0.38
C SER A 563 35.05 -13.22 -0.76
N THR A 564 34.21 -12.82 -1.74
CA THR A 564 33.82 -13.69 -2.85
C THR A 564 33.79 -13.01 -4.21
N GLU A 565 34.04 -13.82 -5.25
CA GLU A 565 33.82 -13.48 -6.67
C GLU A 565 32.39 -12.92 -6.91
N ASN A 566 31.41 -13.40 -6.13
CA ASN A 566 30.02 -12.95 -6.20
C ASN A 566 29.84 -11.47 -5.83
N GLU A 567 30.52 -10.95 -4.82
CA GLU A 567 30.35 -9.54 -4.40
C GLU A 567 30.93 -8.57 -5.43
N ARG A 568 32.08 -8.90 -6.02
CA ARG A 568 32.67 -8.14 -7.13
C ARG A 568 31.73 -8.13 -8.33
N ILE A 569 31.13 -9.28 -8.62
CA ILE A 569 30.11 -9.41 -9.67
C ILE A 569 28.90 -8.54 -9.34
N GLN A 570 28.45 -8.42 -8.09
CA GLN A 570 27.31 -7.56 -7.71
C GLN A 570 27.60 -6.06 -7.90
N VAL A 571 28.81 -5.59 -7.58
CA VAL A 571 29.22 -4.18 -7.84
C VAL A 571 29.27 -3.90 -9.34
N LEU A 572 29.88 -4.78 -10.12
CA LEU A 572 29.87 -4.67 -11.58
C LEU A 572 28.44 -4.72 -12.14
N LYS A 573 27.63 -5.64 -11.63
CA LYS A 573 26.24 -5.84 -12.04
C LYS A 573 25.42 -4.59 -11.79
N SER A 574 25.57 -3.96 -10.63
CA SER A 574 24.82 -2.77 -10.29
C SER A 574 25.24 -1.52 -11.08
N VAL A 575 26.53 -1.37 -11.40
CA VAL A 575 26.99 -0.34 -12.34
C VAL A 575 26.45 -0.60 -13.75
N ILE A 576 26.49 -1.84 -14.24
CA ILE A 576 26.09 -2.19 -15.61
C ILE A 576 24.56 -2.18 -15.79
N GLN A 577 23.80 -2.58 -14.76
CA GLN A 577 22.35 -2.74 -14.83
C GLN A 577 21.55 -1.47 -14.55
N ASP A 578 22.20 -0.36 -14.15
CA ASP A 578 21.52 0.92 -13.96
C ASP A 578 21.02 1.45 -15.31
N SER A 579 19.69 1.44 -15.49
CA SER A 579 19.01 1.76 -16.75
C SER A 579 19.15 3.21 -17.18
N ASP A 580 19.58 4.10 -16.26
CA ASP A 580 19.68 5.55 -16.47
C ASP A 580 21.08 6.01 -16.90
N LEU A 581 22.04 5.09 -17.04
CA LEU A 581 23.35 5.46 -17.59
C LEU A 581 23.15 6.01 -19.01
N ASN A 582 23.40 7.30 -19.21
CA ASN A 582 23.67 7.86 -20.53
C ASN A 582 24.97 7.25 -21.05
N VAL A 583 24.84 6.06 -21.65
CA VAL A 583 25.95 5.26 -22.15
C VAL A 583 26.52 5.93 -23.41
N THR A 584 27.52 6.80 -23.22
CA THR A 584 28.31 7.30 -24.35
C THR A 584 29.26 6.21 -24.85
N ILE A 585 29.65 6.28 -26.12
CA ILE A 585 30.67 5.38 -26.69
C ILE A 585 31.98 5.48 -25.90
N GLU A 586 32.32 6.68 -25.43
CA GLU A 586 33.49 6.94 -24.60
C GLU A 586 33.43 6.16 -23.28
N PHE A 587 32.31 6.21 -22.55
CA PHE A 587 32.12 5.42 -21.33
C PHE A 587 32.27 3.92 -21.58
N MET A 588 31.69 3.40 -22.66
CA MET A 588 31.77 1.96 -22.95
C MET A 588 33.18 1.51 -23.28
N ASN A 589 33.94 2.33 -24.02
CA ASN A 589 35.34 2.07 -24.33
C ASN A 589 36.19 2.09 -23.05
N GLU A 590 36.04 3.11 -22.21
CA GLU A 590 36.77 3.20 -20.96
C GLU A 590 36.41 2.06 -19.99
N LEU A 591 35.13 1.69 -19.91
CA LEU A 591 34.67 0.53 -19.12
C LEU A 591 35.24 -0.79 -19.64
N GLY A 592 35.29 -0.98 -20.97
CA GLY A 592 35.88 -2.17 -21.58
C GLY A 592 37.38 -2.28 -21.34
N ILE A 593 38.11 -1.17 -21.47
CA ILE A 593 39.54 -1.09 -21.12
C ILE A 593 39.74 -1.35 -19.63
N PHE A 594 38.90 -0.77 -18.76
CA PHE A 594 38.91 -0.99 -17.33
C PHE A 594 38.76 -2.48 -16.96
N ILE A 595 37.73 -3.15 -17.50
CA ILE A 595 37.49 -4.57 -17.27
C ILE A 595 38.66 -5.40 -17.80
N LYS A 596 39.18 -5.08 -18.99
CA LYS A 596 40.32 -5.78 -19.59
C LYS A 596 41.57 -5.69 -18.72
N ASN A 597 41.92 -4.49 -18.25
CA ASN A 597 43.12 -4.25 -17.44
C ASN A 597 43.01 -4.91 -16.06
N ASN A 598 41.84 -4.83 -15.42
CA ASN A 598 41.64 -5.43 -14.10
C ASN A 598 41.48 -6.96 -14.15
N ASN A 599 40.79 -7.52 -15.16
CA ASN A 599 40.67 -8.98 -15.29
C ASN A 599 42.01 -9.64 -15.64
N GLN A 600 42.88 -8.99 -16.40
CA GLN A 600 44.21 -9.53 -16.71
C GLN A 600 45.08 -9.66 -15.46
N ASN A 601 45.03 -8.69 -14.54
CA ASN A 601 45.86 -8.72 -13.34
C ASN A 601 45.33 -9.70 -12.27
N TYR A 602 44.02 -9.97 -12.24
CA TYR A 602 43.41 -10.73 -11.15
C TYR A 602 43.15 -12.21 -11.43
N PHE A 603 42.81 -12.59 -12.68
CA PHE A 603 42.51 -13.99 -13.00
C PHE A 603 43.74 -14.83 -13.37
N LEU A 604 44.90 -14.20 -13.61
CA LEU A 604 46.13 -14.92 -13.94
C LEU A 604 46.76 -15.64 -12.74
N ASN A 605 46.46 -15.23 -11.50
CA ASN A 605 47.01 -15.91 -10.30
C ASN A 605 46.38 -17.28 -10.01
N GLY A 606 45.31 -17.68 -10.72
CA GLY A 606 44.62 -18.96 -10.52
C GLY A 606 44.67 -19.93 -11.71
N GLY A 607 45.42 -19.64 -12.78
CA GLY A 607 45.56 -20.51 -13.96
C GLY A 607 44.31 -20.66 -14.85
N ILE A 608 43.12 -20.25 -14.39
CA ILE A 608 41.88 -20.27 -15.16
C ILE A 608 41.55 -18.83 -15.56
N LYS A 609 41.71 -18.49 -16.85
CA LYS A 609 41.11 -17.28 -17.44
C LYS A 609 39.59 -17.39 -17.33
N LYS A 610 39.02 -16.97 -16.20
CA LYS A 610 37.57 -16.80 -16.07
C LYS A 610 37.19 -15.51 -16.78
N GLN A 611 36.47 -15.64 -17.90
CA GLN A 611 35.80 -14.51 -18.52
C GLN A 611 34.53 -14.21 -17.69
N LEU A 612 34.06 -12.96 -17.72
CA LEU A 612 32.84 -12.56 -17.00
C LEU A 612 31.59 -13.14 -17.68
N ASN A 613 30.54 -13.44 -16.93
CA ASN A 613 29.31 -13.94 -17.56
C ASN A 613 28.56 -12.80 -18.29
N SER A 614 28.23 -12.99 -19.58
CA SER A 614 27.45 -12.01 -20.37
C SER A 614 26.05 -11.71 -19.79
N MET A 615 25.53 -12.53 -18.87
CA MET A 615 24.35 -12.23 -18.05
C MET A 615 24.46 -10.93 -17.23
N LEU A 616 25.65 -10.32 -17.11
CA LEU A 616 25.77 -8.99 -16.51
C LEU A 616 25.16 -7.90 -17.39
N LEU A 617 25.19 -8.09 -18.71
CA LEU A 617 24.86 -7.08 -19.71
C LEU A 617 23.39 -7.13 -20.18
N ILE A 618 22.62 -8.17 -19.81
CA ILE A 618 21.30 -8.44 -20.39
C ILE A 618 20.21 -7.41 -20.09
N ASN A 619 20.44 -6.51 -19.13
CA ASN A 619 19.49 -5.44 -18.82
C ASN A 619 19.75 -4.16 -19.64
N ASN A 620 20.87 -4.07 -20.36
CA ASN A 620 21.24 -2.90 -21.15
C ASN A 620 21.59 -3.32 -22.59
N PRO A 621 20.64 -3.22 -23.53
CA PRO A 621 20.81 -3.69 -24.91
C PRO A 621 22.00 -3.06 -25.64
N THR A 622 22.21 -1.77 -25.41
CA THR A 622 23.30 -1.00 -26.03
C THR A 622 24.66 -1.53 -25.55
N LEU A 623 24.82 -1.71 -24.23
CA LEU A 623 26.03 -2.30 -23.65
C LEU A 623 26.24 -3.74 -24.15
N PHE A 624 25.19 -4.57 -24.16
CA PHE A 624 25.30 -5.96 -24.61
C PHE A 624 25.85 -6.04 -26.04
N LYS A 625 25.26 -5.28 -26.99
CA LYS A 625 25.71 -5.23 -28.38
C LYS A 625 27.12 -4.69 -28.52
N TYR A 626 27.42 -3.61 -27.82
CA TYR A 626 28.71 -2.95 -27.89
C TYR A 626 29.84 -3.86 -27.37
N PHE A 627 29.64 -4.49 -26.21
CA PHE A 627 30.63 -5.38 -25.62
C PHE A 627 30.78 -6.67 -26.42
N PHE A 628 29.72 -7.18 -27.06
CA PHE A 628 29.87 -8.29 -28.00
C PHE A 628 30.73 -7.87 -29.22
N ASN A 629 30.46 -6.71 -29.81
CA ASN A 629 31.18 -6.28 -31.02
C ASN A 629 32.64 -5.89 -30.77
N ASN A 630 32.96 -5.33 -29.60
CA ASN A 630 34.29 -4.74 -29.32
C ASN A 630 35.10 -5.53 -28.27
N PHE A 631 34.45 -6.34 -27.44
CA PHE A 631 35.04 -6.97 -26.24
C PHE A 631 34.52 -8.40 -25.98
N ASN A 632 34.15 -9.16 -27.02
CA ASN A 632 33.54 -10.50 -26.83
C ASN A 632 34.40 -11.46 -25.99
N ASN A 633 35.72 -11.31 -26.06
CA ASN A 633 36.72 -12.11 -25.38
C ASN A 633 36.82 -11.82 -23.88
N LEU A 634 36.17 -10.77 -23.38
CA LEU A 634 36.08 -10.47 -21.95
C LEU A 634 34.94 -11.24 -21.26
N PHE A 635 33.99 -11.80 -22.02
CA PHE A 635 32.81 -12.46 -21.47
C PHE A 635 32.58 -13.89 -22.01
N THR A 636 32.02 -14.77 -21.17
CA THR A 636 31.49 -16.09 -21.55
C THR A 636 29.99 -16.04 -21.86
N ASP A 637 29.47 -17.16 -22.38
CA ASP A 637 28.05 -17.51 -22.32
C ASP A 637 27.10 -16.59 -23.11
N TRP A 638 27.64 -15.85 -24.10
CA TRP A 638 26.89 -14.98 -25.00
C TRP A 638 25.65 -15.66 -25.60
N GLY A 639 25.79 -16.95 -25.96
CA GLY A 639 24.73 -17.77 -26.56
C GLY A 639 24.05 -18.72 -25.57
N SER A 640 24.18 -18.47 -24.26
CA SER A 640 23.59 -19.35 -23.26
C SER A 640 22.06 -19.28 -23.28
N LYS A 641 21.45 -20.39 -22.83
CA LYS A 641 20.00 -20.52 -22.76
C LYS A 641 19.36 -19.43 -21.87
N GLN A 642 20.06 -19.02 -20.82
CA GLN A 642 19.63 -18.01 -19.86
C GLN A 642 19.59 -16.61 -20.49
N VAL A 643 20.61 -16.23 -21.27
CA VAL A 643 20.66 -14.93 -21.98
C VAL A 643 19.49 -14.81 -22.96
N TYR A 644 19.31 -15.83 -23.80
CA TYR A 644 18.22 -15.85 -24.79
C TYR A 644 16.83 -15.83 -24.17
N SER A 645 16.59 -16.69 -23.17
CA SER A 645 15.28 -16.75 -22.50
C SER A 645 14.94 -15.42 -21.84
N ASN A 646 15.92 -14.71 -21.25
CA ASN A 646 15.68 -13.40 -20.64
C ASN A 646 15.25 -12.34 -21.67
N PHE A 647 15.88 -12.30 -22.85
CA PHE A 647 15.49 -11.37 -23.92
C PHE A 647 14.11 -11.66 -24.49
N ILE A 648 13.77 -12.95 -24.63
CA ILE A 648 12.46 -13.40 -25.12
C ILE A 648 11.38 -13.09 -24.08
N GLU A 649 11.62 -13.35 -22.79
CA GLU A 649 10.68 -13.07 -21.70
C GLU A 649 10.40 -11.57 -21.52
N LYS A 650 11.39 -10.71 -21.83
CA LYS A 650 11.28 -9.25 -21.80
C LYS A 650 10.78 -8.61 -23.10
N ASP A 651 10.39 -9.42 -24.09
CA ASP A 651 9.96 -8.94 -25.42
C ASP A 651 10.98 -8.03 -26.13
N ASN A 652 12.28 -8.23 -25.87
CA ASN A 652 13.36 -7.45 -26.50
C ASN A 652 13.75 -8.04 -27.86
N LEU A 653 12.88 -7.86 -28.85
CA LEU A 653 13.05 -8.41 -30.21
C LEU A 653 14.37 -7.98 -30.88
N GLU A 654 14.84 -6.79 -30.55
CA GLU A 654 16.09 -6.24 -31.10
C GLU A 654 17.31 -7.05 -30.64
N LEU A 655 17.35 -7.45 -29.38
CA LEU A 655 18.41 -8.33 -28.85
C LEU A 655 18.21 -9.78 -29.28
N VAL A 656 16.97 -10.26 -29.35
CA VAL A 656 16.69 -11.60 -29.89
C VAL A 656 17.24 -11.72 -31.32
N LYS A 657 16.96 -10.73 -32.18
CA LYS A 657 17.51 -10.66 -33.53
C LYS A 657 19.03 -10.61 -33.52
N PHE A 658 19.60 -9.72 -32.71
CA PHE A 658 21.04 -9.55 -32.61
C PHE A 658 21.75 -10.85 -32.22
N CYS A 659 21.26 -11.54 -31.20
CA CYS A 659 21.82 -12.81 -30.80
C CYS A 659 21.66 -13.87 -31.89
N PHE A 660 20.52 -13.87 -32.61
CA PHE A 660 20.26 -14.86 -33.66
C PHE A 660 21.25 -14.69 -34.81
N ASP A 661 21.43 -13.45 -35.26
CA ASP A 661 22.29 -13.10 -36.39
C ASP A 661 23.79 -13.21 -36.07
N ASN A 662 24.21 -12.88 -34.84
CA ASN A 662 25.63 -12.68 -34.52
C ASN A 662 26.25 -13.73 -33.57
N ILE A 663 25.46 -14.33 -32.67
CA ILE A 663 25.97 -15.26 -31.65
C ILE A 663 25.66 -16.71 -32.03
N GLY A 664 24.53 -16.93 -32.70
CA GLY A 664 23.94 -18.24 -32.93
C GLY A 664 23.25 -18.78 -31.67
N CYS A 665 22.20 -19.58 -31.85
CA CYS A 665 21.51 -20.23 -30.74
C CYS A 665 21.54 -21.76 -30.93
N LYS A 666 22.19 -22.47 -30.01
CA LYS A 666 22.04 -23.94 -29.93
C LYS A 666 20.66 -24.25 -29.32
N GLY A 667 19.90 -25.13 -29.97
CA GLY A 667 18.57 -25.55 -29.48
C GLY A 667 17.41 -24.59 -29.81
N ILE A 668 17.50 -23.89 -30.95
CA ILE A 668 16.57 -22.88 -31.50
C ILE A 668 15.11 -23.13 -31.08
N ASN A 669 14.53 -24.26 -31.46
CA ASN A 669 13.09 -24.49 -31.29
C ASN A 669 12.60 -24.45 -29.83
N SER A 670 13.44 -24.74 -28.84
CA SER A 670 13.02 -24.71 -27.43
C SER A 670 12.84 -23.29 -26.88
N TYR A 671 13.43 -22.28 -27.52
CA TYR A 671 13.40 -20.92 -27.00
C TYR A 671 12.06 -20.22 -27.19
N ILE A 672 11.29 -20.62 -28.20
CA ILE A 672 9.96 -20.06 -28.43
C ILE A 672 9.07 -20.22 -27.20
N ASN A 673 9.29 -21.28 -26.42
CA ASN A 673 8.57 -21.60 -25.18
C ASN A 673 8.77 -20.55 -24.06
N TYR A 674 9.74 -19.64 -24.19
CA TYR A 674 9.94 -18.53 -23.24
C TYR A 674 9.14 -17.28 -23.59
N SER A 675 8.43 -17.26 -24.74
CA SER A 675 7.64 -16.10 -25.16
C SER A 675 6.56 -15.80 -24.13
N LYS A 676 6.50 -14.54 -23.68
CA LYS A 676 5.45 -14.05 -22.77
C LYS A 676 4.33 -13.30 -23.50
N SER A 677 4.51 -12.98 -24.78
CA SER A 677 3.52 -12.30 -25.60
C SER A 677 3.39 -12.91 -27.00
N LEU A 678 2.22 -12.69 -27.62
CA LEU A 678 1.98 -13.04 -29.02
C LEU A 678 2.98 -12.37 -29.97
N LYS A 679 3.38 -11.12 -29.70
CA LYS A 679 4.30 -10.35 -30.54
C LYS A 679 5.64 -11.08 -30.69
N THR A 680 6.21 -11.53 -29.58
CA THR A 680 7.49 -12.25 -29.57
C THR A 680 7.37 -13.64 -30.16
N ALA A 681 6.31 -14.37 -29.84
CA ALA A 681 6.08 -15.70 -30.41
C ALA A 681 5.89 -15.66 -31.95
N LYS A 682 5.17 -14.66 -32.46
CA LYS A 682 5.03 -14.41 -33.90
C LYS A 682 6.37 -14.11 -34.55
N TYR A 683 7.14 -13.19 -33.98
CA TYR A 683 8.47 -12.84 -34.49
C TYR A 683 9.39 -14.06 -34.57
N LEU A 684 9.48 -14.85 -33.48
CA LEU A 684 10.29 -16.06 -33.46
C LEU A 684 9.83 -17.07 -34.53
N TYR A 685 8.52 -17.27 -34.69
CA TYR A 685 7.98 -18.26 -35.64
C TYR A 685 8.07 -17.80 -37.11
N GLU A 686 7.60 -16.59 -37.41
CA GLU A 686 7.40 -16.10 -38.78
C GLU A 686 8.70 -15.50 -39.36
N GLU A 687 9.48 -14.79 -38.55
CA GLU A 687 10.71 -14.12 -39.03
C GLU A 687 11.97 -14.97 -38.83
N LEU A 688 12.08 -15.67 -37.70
CA LEU A 688 13.28 -16.45 -37.37
C LEU A 688 13.12 -17.96 -37.59
N GLY A 689 11.95 -18.43 -38.01
CA GLY A 689 11.71 -19.83 -38.39
C GLY A 689 11.63 -20.83 -37.23
N PHE A 690 11.43 -20.37 -35.98
CA PHE A 690 11.29 -21.24 -34.82
C PHE A 690 9.99 -22.04 -34.92
N LYS A 691 10.01 -23.32 -34.55
CA LYS A 691 8.83 -24.20 -34.59
C LYS A 691 8.20 -24.31 -33.20
N PHE A 692 6.88 -24.11 -33.13
CA PHE A 692 6.12 -24.48 -31.93
C PHE A 692 6.08 -26.01 -31.76
N ASN A 693 6.08 -26.46 -30.51
CA ASN A 693 5.87 -27.86 -30.15
C ASN A 693 4.84 -27.97 -29.01
N ASN A 694 4.52 -29.19 -28.58
CA ASN A 694 3.54 -29.39 -27.49
C ASN A 694 3.96 -28.70 -26.19
N GLN A 695 5.26 -28.61 -25.89
CA GLN A 695 5.76 -27.87 -24.73
C GLN A 695 5.49 -26.35 -24.85
N SER A 696 5.49 -25.78 -26.06
CA SER A 696 5.10 -24.38 -26.27
C SER A 696 3.67 -24.14 -25.81
N LEU A 697 2.75 -25.01 -26.26
CA LEU A 697 1.34 -24.91 -25.95
C LEU A 697 1.08 -25.07 -24.45
N GLN A 698 1.77 -26.03 -23.81
CA GLN A 698 1.75 -26.24 -22.37
C GLN A 698 2.25 -25.01 -21.59
N LYS A 699 3.35 -24.38 -22.01
CA LYS A 699 3.87 -23.19 -21.31
C LYS A 699 3.00 -21.95 -21.52
N PHE A 700 2.39 -21.79 -22.69
CA PHE A 700 1.55 -20.62 -22.96
C PHE A 700 0.16 -20.73 -22.34
N SER A 701 -0.35 -21.93 -22.11
CA SER A 701 -1.58 -22.10 -21.32
C SER A 701 -1.41 -21.70 -19.84
N GLU A 702 -0.17 -21.55 -19.37
CA GLU A 702 0.15 -20.99 -18.03
C GLU A 702 0.15 -19.45 -18.02
N THR A 703 0.28 -18.76 -19.16
CA THR A 703 0.39 -17.28 -19.19
C THR A 703 -0.96 -16.57 -19.16
N ASN A 704 -2.07 -17.28 -19.37
CA ASN A 704 -3.42 -16.73 -19.58
C ASN A 704 -3.55 -15.76 -20.79
N ASP A 705 -2.56 -15.68 -21.69
CA ASP A 705 -2.64 -14.88 -22.93
C ASP A 705 -3.39 -15.67 -24.01
N TRP A 706 -4.69 -15.37 -24.15
CA TRP A 706 -5.59 -16.04 -25.09
C TRP A 706 -5.11 -15.99 -26.54
N ASP A 707 -4.60 -14.84 -26.97
CA ASP A 707 -4.24 -14.65 -28.38
C ASP A 707 -2.95 -15.42 -28.70
N LEU A 708 -2.01 -15.47 -27.76
CA LEU A 708 -0.81 -16.32 -27.85
C LEU A 708 -1.17 -17.80 -27.95
N ILE A 709 -2.05 -18.30 -27.07
CA ILE A 709 -2.44 -19.72 -27.06
C ILE A 709 -3.15 -20.11 -28.36
N ASN A 710 -4.13 -19.32 -28.79
CA ASN A 710 -4.88 -19.56 -30.02
C ASN A 710 -3.94 -19.55 -31.24
N TYR A 711 -3.03 -18.59 -31.30
CA TYR A 711 -2.03 -18.52 -32.38
C TYR A 711 -1.13 -19.76 -32.40
N THR A 712 -0.54 -20.13 -31.25
CA THR A 712 0.33 -21.30 -31.13
C THR A 712 -0.41 -22.59 -31.49
N PHE A 713 -1.63 -22.78 -31.00
CA PHE A 713 -2.45 -23.94 -31.30
C PHE A 713 -2.69 -24.10 -32.81
N ASN A 714 -3.14 -23.02 -33.49
CA ASN A 714 -3.41 -23.09 -34.92
C ASN A 714 -2.13 -23.35 -35.72
N LYS A 715 -0.98 -22.80 -35.33
CA LYS A 715 0.31 -23.07 -35.99
C LYS A 715 0.80 -24.50 -35.76
N ILE A 716 0.61 -25.08 -34.57
CA ILE A 716 0.93 -26.49 -34.29
C ILE A 716 0.10 -27.42 -35.19
N ILE A 717 -1.21 -27.17 -35.30
CA ILE A 717 -2.09 -27.94 -36.18
C ILE A 717 -1.61 -27.92 -37.63
N ILE A 718 -1.31 -26.72 -38.15
CA ILE A 718 -0.82 -26.54 -39.53
C ILE A 718 0.51 -27.27 -39.72
N THR A 719 1.44 -27.12 -38.77
CA THR A 719 2.80 -27.68 -38.88
C THR A 719 2.80 -29.21 -38.83
N ASN A 720 1.90 -29.81 -38.05
CA ASN A 720 1.81 -31.25 -37.89
C ASN A 720 0.94 -31.93 -38.97
N ASN A 721 0.47 -31.20 -40.00
CA ASN A 721 -0.49 -31.72 -40.99
C ASN A 721 -1.70 -32.41 -40.34
N LEU A 722 -2.17 -31.94 -39.18
CA LEU A 722 -3.32 -32.53 -38.47
C LEU A 722 -4.66 -32.26 -39.17
N ILE A 723 -4.62 -31.59 -40.33
CA ILE A 723 -5.78 -31.23 -41.13
C ILE A 723 -5.91 -32.27 -42.26
N LEU A 724 -6.97 -33.10 -42.18
CA LEU A 724 -7.64 -33.82 -43.29
C LEU A 724 -7.23 -35.26 -43.68
N SER A 725 -6.58 -36.08 -42.87
CA SER A 725 -6.65 -37.54 -43.11
C SER A 725 -7.90 -38.12 -42.44
N THR A 726 -8.94 -38.38 -43.24
CA THR A 726 -10.17 -39.10 -42.84
C THR A 726 -9.94 -40.59 -42.55
N ASN A 727 -8.68 -41.03 -42.44
CA ASN A 727 -8.35 -42.43 -42.22
C ASN A 727 -8.16 -42.67 -40.73
N HIS A 728 -9.05 -43.48 -40.17
CA HIS A 728 -9.25 -43.73 -38.74
C HIS A 728 -8.08 -44.43 -38.00
N ASP A 729 -6.95 -44.73 -38.65
CA ASP A 729 -5.98 -45.72 -38.14
C ASP A 729 -4.56 -45.22 -37.83
N HIS A 730 -4.31 -43.90 -37.80
CA HIS A 730 -2.99 -43.40 -37.41
C HIS A 730 -3.01 -42.74 -36.03
N GLN A 731 -2.13 -43.24 -35.14
CA GLN A 731 -1.79 -42.67 -33.84
C GLN A 731 -1.45 -41.18 -34.01
N MET A 732 -2.46 -40.31 -33.89
CA MET A 732 -2.26 -38.88 -33.89
C MET A 732 -1.40 -38.52 -32.68
N ALA A 733 -0.31 -37.79 -32.91
CA ALA A 733 0.46 -37.18 -31.84
C ALA A 733 -0.50 -36.38 -30.94
N SER A 734 -0.69 -36.86 -29.71
CA SER A 734 -1.64 -36.28 -28.75
C SER A 734 -1.23 -34.84 -28.46
N ILE A 735 -2.07 -33.88 -28.84
CA ILE A 735 -1.93 -32.49 -28.38
C ILE A 735 -2.34 -32.49 -26.91
N GLN A 736 -1.39 -32.55 -25.98
CA GLN A 736 -1.66 -32.37 -24.56
C GLN A 736 -1.78 -30.88 -24.25
N LEU A 737 -3.00 -30.43 -23.96
CA LEU A 737 -3.29 -29.09 -23.45
C LEU A 737 -3.35 -29.16 -21.93
N ILE A 738 -2.39 -28.52 -21.24
CA ILE A 738 -2.39 -28.40 -19.79
C ILE A 738 -3.09 -27.11 -19.39
N ILE A 739 -4.25 -27.21 -18.77
CA ILE A 739 -5.03 -26.01 -18.41
C ILE A 739 -4.84 -25.71 -16.93
N SER A 740 -4.15 -24.60 -16.63
CA SER A 740 -4.01 -24.10 -15.27
C SER A 740 -5.34 -23.58 -14.71
N ASN A 741 -5.52 -23.66 -13.39
CA ASN A 741 -6.78 -23.57 -12.63
C ASN A 741 -7.67 -22.30 -12.78
N ASN A 742 -7.42 -21.44 -13.77
CA ASN A 742 -8.23 -20.24 -14.06
C ASN A 742 -9.30 -20.47 -15.14
N LEU A 743 -9.72 -21.71 -15.40
CA LEU A 743 -10.83 -22.02 -16.34
C LEU A 743 -12.09 -21.20 -16.03
N GLU A 744 -12.44 -21.04 -14.75
CA GLU A 744 -13.61 -20.25 -14.33
C GLU A 744 -13.54 -18.75 -14.70
N ARG A 745 -12.37 -18.25 -15.13
CA ARG A 745 -12.17 -16.84 -15.49
C ARG A 745 -11.96 -16.58 -16.98
N ASN A 746 -11.88 -17.60 -17.84
CA ASN A 746 -11.57 -17.38 -19.26
C ASN A 746 -12.56 -18.04 -20.23
N TYR A 747 -13.80 -17.56 -20.23
CA TYR A 747 -14.88 -17.95 -21.15
C TYR A 747 -14.45 -18.04 -22.63
N LYS A 748 -13.49 -17.22 -23.09
CA LYS A 748 -12.95 -17.29 -24.46
C LYS A 748 -12.21 -18.60 -24.73
N PHE A 749 -11.44 -19.06 -23.75
CA PHE A 749 -10.67 -20.30 -23.81
C PHE A 749 -11.60 -21.52 -23.83
N ASP A 750 -12.63 -21.53 -22.97
CA ASP A 750 -13.65 -22.59 -22.94
C ASP A 750 -14.39 -22.70 -24.28
N LYS A 751 -14.86 -21.55 -24.80
CA LYS A 751 -15.56 -21.51 -26.09
C LYS A 751 -14.68 -21.96 -27.25
N PHE A 752 -13.38 -21.68 -27.18
CA PHE A 752 -12.45 -22.19 -28.16
C PHE A 752 -12.29 -23.69 -28.09
N LEU A 753 -12.01 -24.26 -26.91
CA LEU A 753 -11.88 -25.70 -26.75
C LEU A 753 -13.15 -26.42 -27.19
N GLU A 754 -14.31 -25.91 -26.74
CA GLU A 754 -15.63 -26.36 -27.18
C GLU A 754 -15.74 -26.35 -28.71
N SER A 755 -15.37 -25.24 -29.37
CA SER A 755 -15.40 -25.17 -30.84
C SER A 755 -14.46 -26.17 -31.51
N LYS A 756 -13.28 -26.46 -30.94
CA LYS A 756 -12.32 -27.40 -31.52
C LYS A 756 -12.78 -28.85 -31.33
N ILE A 757 -13.43 -29.16 -30.21
CA ILE A 757 -14.04 -30.47 -29.95
C ILE A 757 -15.27 -30.68 -30.83
N LEU A 758 -16.15 -29.67 -30.93
CA LEU A 758 -17.32 -29.69 -31.83
C LEU A 758 -16.92 -29.81 -33.31
N ASN A 759 -15.72 -29.40 -33.68
CA ASN A 759 -15.22 -29.58 -35.05
C ASN A 759 -14.40 -30.88 -35.23
N GLY A 760 -14.29 -31.73 -34.21
CA GLY A 760 -13.51 -32.97 -34.25
C GLY A 760 -11.99 -32.77 -34.34
N ILE A 761 -11.50 -31.54 -34.12
CA ILE A 761 -10.08 -31.19 -34.16
C ILE A 761 -9.36 -31.66 -32.89
N LEU A 762 -10.04 -31.59 -31.75
CA LEU A 762 -9.58 -32.10 -30.45
C LEU A 762 -10.54 -33.18 -29.96
N LYS A 763 -9.99 -34.28 -29.46
CA LYS A 763 -10.74 -35.25 -28.67
C LYS A 763 -10.59 -34.92 -27.18
N PRO A 764 -11.62 -35.17 -26.35
CA PRO A 764 -11.54 -34.89 -24.91
C PRO A 764 -10.40 -35.60 -24.17
N ASP A 765 -10.01 -36.79 -24.62
CA ASP A 765 -8.89 -37.57 -24.07
C ASP A 765 -7.51 -36.96 -24.38
N GLN A 766 -7.45 -35.97 -25.28
CA GLN A 766 -6.25 -35.19 -25.58
C GLN A 766 -6.10 -33.97 -24.64
N ILE A 767 -7.11 -33.62 -23.85
CA ILE A 767 -7.05 -32.44 -22.96
C ILE A 767 -6.74 -32.90 -21.54
N GLU A 768 -5.65 -32.40 -20.96
CA GLU A 768 -5.20 -32.72 -19.61
C GLU A 768 -5.42 -31.54 -18.66
N PHE A 769 -6.29 -31.72 -17.68
CA PHE A 769 -6.57 -30.69 -16.67
C PHE A 769 -5.60 -30.85 -15.50
N THR A 770 -4.77 -29.84 -15.23
CA THR A 770 -3.92 -29.83 -14.03
C THR A 770 -4.45 -28.81 -13.02
N CYS A 771 -5.06 -29.31 -11.94
CA CYS A 771 -5.39 -28.46 -10.81
C CYS A 771 -4.13 -28.28 -9.93
N TRP A 772 -3.66 -27.04 -9.76
CA TRP A 772 -2.58 -26.75 -8.80
C TRP A 772 -3.07 -26.76 -7.35
N ASN A 773 -4.38 -26.80 -7.13
CA ASN A 773 -4.95 -26.96 -5.80
C ASN A 773 -5.23 -28.45 -5.54
N HIS A 774 -4.30 -29.12 -4.85
CA HIS A 774 -4.52 -30.45 -4.30
C HIS A 774 -5.75 -30.54 -3.36
N ASN A 775 -6.33 -29.40 -2.99
CA ASN A 775 -7.45 -29.28 -2.06
C ASN A 775 -8.84 -29.29 -2.72
N ASP A 776 -8.96 -29.29 -4.06
CA ASP A 776 -10.26 -29.48 -4.72
C ASP A 776 -10.23 -30.59 -5.79
N PRO A 777 -10.30 -31.86 -5.37
CA PRO A 777 -10.34 -33.01 -6.27
C PRO A 777 -11.60 -33.06 -7.16
N LEU A 778 -12.60 -32.19 -6.94
CA LEU A 778 -13.82 -32.14 -7.75
C LEU A 778 -13.67 -31.26 -9.01
N SER A 779 -12.61 -30.46 -9.10
CA SER A 779 -12.35 -29.59 -10.25
C SER A 779 -11.97 -30.36 -11.53
N ILE A 780 -11.14 -31.42 -11.42
CA ILE A 780 -10.69 -32.23 -12.57
C ILE A 780 -11.84 -33.03 -13.23
N PRO A 781 -12.72 -33.74 -12.48
CA PRO A 781 -13.83 -34.48 -13.08
C PRO A 781 -14.82 -33.59 -13.83
N ARG A 782 -15.02 -32.34 -13.38
CA ARG A 782 -16.00 -31.40 -13.98
C ARG A 782 -15.58 -30.94 -15.38
N GLY A 783 -14.32 -30.57 -15.59
CA GLY A 783 -13.83 -30.16 -16.91
C GLY A 783 -13.90 -31.30 -17.93
N LYS A 784 -13.40 -32.49 -17.56
CA LYS A 784 -13.39 -33.65 -18.45
C LYS A 784 -14.80 -34.13 -18.80
N SER A 785 -15.72 -34.14 -17.84
CA SER A 785 -17.13 -34.52 -18.10
C SER A 785 -17.84 -33.54 -19.02
N TYR A 786 -17.60 -32.22 -18.88
CA TYR A 786 -18.16 -31.20 -19.78
C TYR A 786 -17.74 -31.41 -21.25
N PHE A 787 -16.45 -31.65 -21.49
CA PHE A 787 -15.95 -31.83 -22.86
C PHE A 787 -16.27 -33.21 -23.45
N ASN A 788 -16.29 -34.27 -22.63
CA ASN A 788 -16.84 -35.56 -23.05
C ASN A 788 -18.29 -35.41 -23.50
N TYR A 789 -19.09 -34.67 -22.75
CA TYR A 789 -20.49 -34.44 -23.08
C TYR A 789 -20.67 -33.71 -24.43
N ILE A 790 -19.89 -32.65 -24.68
CA ILE A 790 -19.89 -31.94 -25.97
C ILE A 790 -19.50 -32.87 -27.12
N TYR A 791 -18.48 -33.70 -26.92
CA TYR A 791 -18.01 -34.65 -27.93
C TYR A 791 -19.07 -35.72 -28.23
N ASP A 792 -19.73 -36.25 -27.20
CA ASP A 792 -20.80 -37.24 -27.35
C ASP A 792 -21.99 -36.66 -28.11
N ILE A 793 -22.44 -35.44 -27.78
CA ILE A 793 -23.45 -34.69 -28.55
C ILE A 793 -23.06 -34.68 -30.03
N ASN A 794 -21.86 -34.20 -30.34
CA ASN A 794 -21.43 -34.05 -31.72
C ASN A 794 -21.32 -35.39 -32.46
N SER A 795 -20.84 -36.43 -31.79
CA SER A 795 -20.77 -37.78 -32.33
C SER A 795 -22.15 -38.33 -32.68
N VAL A 796 -23.16 -38.07 -31.83
CA VAL A 796 -24.54 -38.52 -32.05
C VAL A 796 -25.18 -37.72 -33.18
N PHE A 797 -25.08 -36.40 -33.15
CA PHE A 797 -25.70 -35.52 -34.15
C PHE A 797 -25.07 -35.67 -35.53
N SER A 798 -23.76 -35.92 -35.62
CA SER A 798 -23.09 -36.18 -36.89
C SER A 798 -23.56 -37.47 -37.58
N THR A 799 -24.10 -38.44 -36.84
CA THR A 799 -24.70 -39.64 -37.47
C THR A 799 -25.99 -39.34 -38.25
N LEU A 800 -26.64 -38.19 -37.98
CA LEU A 800 -27.97 -37.83 -38.53
C LEU A 800 -29.03 -38.94 -38.36
N SER A 801 -28.78 -39.90 -37.46
CA SER A 801 -29.66 -41.02 -37.17
C SER A 801 -30.64 -40.60 -36.08
N ILE A 802 -31.92 -40.57 -36.43
CA ILE A 802 -33.00 -40.26 -35.49
C ILE A 802 -32.98 -41.25 -34.32
N ASP A 803 -32.62 -42.51 -34.56
CA ASP A 803 -32.55 -43.52 -33.51
C ASP A 803 -31.38 -43.28 -32.55
N ASN A 804 -30.23 -42.85 -33.06
CA ASN A 804 -29.09 -42.48 -32.21
C ASN A 804 -29.40 -41.23 -31.37
N ILE A 805 -30.04 -40.22 -31.96
CA ILE A 805 -30.48 -39.01 -31.26
C ILE A 805 -31.53 -39.35 -30.21
N LYS A 806 -32.53 -40.16 -30.54
CA LYS A 806 -33.56 -40.63 -29.60
C LYS A 806 -32.94 -41.39 -28.44
N ARG A 807 -32.02 -42.31 -28.73
CA ARG A 807 -31.31 -43.10 -27.73
C ARG A 807 -30.48 -42.21 -26.81
N PHE A 808 -29.71 -41.28 -27.38
CA PHE A 808 -28.95 -40.29 -26.62
C PHE A 808 -29.83 -39.44 -25.70
N LEU A 809 -30.93 -38.87 -26.20
CA LEU A 809 -31.86 -38.07 -25.40
C LEU A 809 -32.53 -38.89 -24.29
N LYS A 810 -32.83 -40.17 -24.55
CA LYS A 810 -33.42 -41.08 -23.56
C LYS A 810 -32.41 -41.50 -22.48
N ASP A 811 -31.18 -41.77 -22.88
CA ASP A 811 -30.08 -42.05 -21.97
C ASP A 811 -29.72 -40.79 -21.13
N TYR A 812 -29.92 -39.59 -21.70
CA TYR A 812 -29.74 -38.31 -21.00
C TYR A 812 -30.79 -38.05 -19.92
N GLN A 813 -32.04 -38.49 -20.09
CA GLN A 813 -33.06 -38.44 -19.04
C GLN A 813 -32.68 -39.25 -17.78
N LEU A 814 -31.76 -40.20 -17.90
CA LEU A 814 -31.35 -41.09 -16.80
C LEU A 814 -30.12 -40.58 -16.03
N TYR A 815 -29.48 -39.50 -16.45
CA TYR A 815 -28.37 -38.90 -15.70
C TYR A 815 -28.89 -37.97 -14.59
N PRO A 816 -28.65 -38.27 -13.30
CA PRO A 816 -29.03 -37.35 -12.23
C PRO A 816 -28.16 -36.09 -12.35
N ARG A 817 -28.78 -34.97 -12.77
CA ARG A 817 -28.21 -33.62 -12.69
C ARG A 817 -27.99 -33.27 -11.21
N ARG A 818 -26.88 -33.70 -10.63
CA ARG A 818 -26.41 -33.22 -9.32
C ARG A 818 -25.44 -32.06 -9.54
N THR A 819 -25.98 -30.87 -9.34
CA THR A 819 -25.33 -29.63 -8.87
C THR A 819 -24.17 -29.09 -9.70
N VAL A 820 -24.51 -28.32 -10.74
CA VAL A 820 -23.64 -27.28 -11.33
C VAL A 820 -24.49 -26.03 -11.49
N TYR A 821 -24.44 -25.15 -10.48
CA TYR A 821 -25.08 -23.83 -10.36
C TYR A 821 -26.63 -23.79 -10.30
N ASP A 822 -27.16 -22.87 -9.50
CA ASP A 822 -28.57 -22.66 -9.08
C ASP A 822 -29.58 -22.35 -10.21
N CYS A 823 -29.52 -23.05 -11.34
CA CYS A 823 -30.56 -22.99 -12.35
C CYS A 823 -31.53 -24.18 -12.18
N GLN A 824 -32.71 -23.89 -11.66
CA GLN A 824 -33.86 -24.81 -11.69
C GLN A 824 -34.32 -25.01 -13.15
N TYR A 825 -33.71 -25.94 -13.87
CA TYR A 825 -34.22 -26.38 -15.17
C TYR A 825 -35.12 -27.61 -14.97
N SER A 826 -36.38 -27.51 -15.42
CA SER A 826 -37.35 -28.60 -15.42
C SER A 826 -36.90 -29.77 -16.30
N LEU A 827 -37.24 -31.00 -15.92
CA LEU A 827 -37.03 -32.20 -16.73
C LEU A 827 -37.64 -32.01 -18.13
N VAL A 828 -36.82 -32.18 -19.18
CA VAL A 828 -37.29 -32.16 -20.58
C VAL A 828 -38.32 -33.28 -20.74
N THR A 829 -39.56 -32.89 -21.00
CA THR A 829 -40.70 -33.78 -21.14
C THR A 829 -40.58 -34.61 -22.42
N ASN A 830 -41.19 -35.80 -22.43
CA ASN A 830 -41.31 -36.60 -23.67
C ASN A 830 -42.00 -35.81 -24.79
N HIS A 831 -42.83 -34.83 -24.45
CA HIS A 831 -43.46 -33.94 -25.42
C HIS A 831 -42.43 -33.05 -26.12
N GLU A 832 -41.53 -32.41 -25.38
CA GLU A 832 -40.45 -31.57 -25.92
C GLU A 832 -39.46 -32.39 -26.76
N ILE A 833 -39.11 -33.60 -26.31
CA ILE A 833 -38.29 -34.53 -27.10
C ILE A 833 -38.97 -34.87 -28.42
N ASN A 834 -40.27 -35.17 -28.40
CA ASN A 834 -41.02 -35.48 -29.62
C ASN A 834 -41.17 -34.26 -30.55
N GLN A 835 -41.36 -33.06 -29.99
CA GLN A 835 -41.36 -31.82 -30.78
C GLN A 835 -39.99 -31.57 -31.43
N PHE A 836 -38.89 -31.78 -30.69
CA PHE A 836 -37.54 -31.68 -31.23
C PHE A 836 -37.31 -32.69 -32.37
N ILE A 837 -37.67 -33.96 -32.17
CA ILE A 837 -37.53 -35.00 -33.19
C ILE A 837 -38.37 -34.66 -34.43
N LYS A 838 -39.59 -34.15 -34.24
CA LYS A 838 -40.44 -33.72 -35.35
C LYS A 838 -39.79 -32.57 -36.12
N SER A 839 -39.37 -31.51 -35.43
CA SER A 839 -38.67 -30.37 -36.04
C SER A 839 -37.38 -30.78 -36.75
N PHE A 840 -36.60 -31.70 -36.17
CA PHE A 840 -35.39 -32.24 -36.78
C PHE A 840 -35.68 -33.11 -38.01
N SER A 841 -36.75 -33.92 -37.97
CA SER A 841 -37.19 -34.72 -39.11
C SER A 841 -37.71 -33.84 -40.25
N ASP A 842 -38.50 -32.82 -39.92
CA ASP A 842 -38.99 -31.82 -40.89
C ASP A 842 -37.82 -31.04 -41.51
N TYR A 843 -36.82 -30.68 -40.69
CA TYR A 843 -35.58 -30.08 -41.15
C TYR A 843 -34.79 -31.01 -42.09
N LYS A 844 -34.60 -32.29 -41.71
CA LYS A 844 -33.93 -33.30 -42.56
C LYS A 844 -34.65 -33.49 -43.90
N MET A 845 -35.98 -33.49 -43.90
CA MET A 845 -36.78 -33.55 -45.13
C MET A 845 -36.61 -32.29 -45.99
N ASN A 846 -36.49 -31.11 -45.39
CA ASN A 846 -36.30 -29.86 -46.11
C ASN A 846 -34.85 -29.66 -46.61
N CYS A 847 -33.84 -30.19 -45.93
CA CYS A 847 -32.45 -30.16 -46.40
C CYS A 847 -32.19 -31.05 -47.62
N ASN A 848 -33.03 -32.07 -47.86
CA ASN A 848 -32.99 -32.85 -49.09
C ASN A 848 -33.56 -32.10 -50.32
N LYS A 849 -34.13 -30.90 -50.15
CA LYS A 849 -34.42 -29.97 -51.26
C LYS A 849 -33.19 -29.10 -51.49
N THR A 850 -32.32 -29.56 -52.37
CA THR A 850 -31.12 -28.85 -52.81
C THR A 850 -31.49 -27.57 -53.56
N ASN A 851 -31.28 -26.41 -52.94
CA ASN A 851 -31.08 -25.16 -53.67
C ASN A 851 -29.66 -25.17 -54.26
N SER A 852 -29.53 -24.78 -55.53
CA SER A 852 -28.37 -24.88 -56.42
C SER A 852 -27.06 -24.20 -55.97
N ASN A 853 -26.96 -23.71 -54.74
CA ASN A 853 -25.83 -22.89 -54.27
C ASN A 853 -24.93 -23.56 -53.22
N GLY A 854 -25.08 -24.87 -52.96
CA GLY A 854 -24.04 -25.69 -52.30
C GLY A 854 -23.56 -25.27 -50.90
N LYS A 855 -24.24 -24.33 -50.23
CA LYS A 855 -23.85 -23.84 -48.89
C LYS A 855 -24.69 -24.51 -47.80
N ILE A 856 -24.18 -25.61 -47.24
CA ILE A 856 -24.80 -26.36 -46.12
C ILE A 856 -24.46 -25.76 -44.73
N TYR A 857 -23.60 -24.75 -44.64
CA TYR A 857 -23.05 -24.29 -43.36
C TYR A 857 -23.70 -22.99 -42.83
N LYS A 858 -24.78 -23.14 -42.04
CA LYS A 858 -25.29 -22.10 -41.10
C LYS A 858 -26.23 -22.60 -39.99
N ASN A 859 -26.62 -23.89 -39.98
CA ASN A 859 -27.70 -24.39 -39.11
C ASN A 859 -27.26 -25.30 -37.96
N ILE A 860 -26.00 -25.74 -37.88
CA ILE A 860 -25.50 -26.46 -36.68
C ILE A 860 -25.45 -25.51 -35.49
N ASP A 861 -25.03 -24.26 -35.68
CA ASP A 861 -25.08 -23.22 -34.64
C ASP A 861 -26.50 -23.00 -34.13
N PHE A 862 -27.51 -23.02 -35.01
CA PHE A 862 -28.91 -22.92 -34.60
C PHE A 862 -29.35 -24.14 -33.77
N ILE A 863 -28.97 -25.36 -34.16
CA ILE A 863 -29.29 -26.58 -33.40
C ILE A 863 -28.60 -26.55 -32.03
N LEU A 864 -27.33 -26.14 -31.96
CA LEU A 864 -26.59 -26.04 -30.69
C LEU A 864 -27.13 -24.92 -29.79
N GLU A 865 -27.46 -23.75 -30.34
CA GLU A 865 -28.06 -22.64 -29.59
C GLU A 865 -29.48 -22.99 -29.13
N PHE A 866 -30.26 -23.69 -29.97
CA PHE A 866 -31.61 -24.15 -29.63
C PHE A 866 -31.58 -25.25 -28.56
N ILE A 867 -30.64 -26.20 -28.64
CA ILE A 867 -30.39 -27.19 -27.59
C ILE A 867 -30.00 -26.46 -26.31
N ARG A 868 -29.07 -25.49 -26.37
CA ARG A 868 -28.61 -24.72 -25.21
C ARG A 868 -29.71 -23.86 -24.56
N LEU A 869 -30.69 -23.39 -25.33
CA LEU A 869 -31.80 -22.59 -24.83
C LEU A 869 -32.96 -23.43 -24.25
N ASN A 870 -33.05 -24.72 -24.59
CA ASN A 870 -34.16 -25.61 -24.19
C ASN A 870 -33.73 -26.79 -23.30
N ILE A 871 -32.45 -26.87 -22.91
CA ILE A 871 -31.85 -27.84 -21.96
C ILE A 871 -31.38 -27.09 -20.71
#